data_AF-A0A0V1GYR3-F1
#
_entry.id   AF-A0A0V1GYR3-F1
#
_cell.length_a   1.000
_cell.length_b   1.000
_cell.length_c   1.000
_cell.angle_alpha   90.00
_cell.angle_beta   90.00
_cell.angle_gamma   90.00
#
_symmetry.space_group_name_H-M   'P 1'
#
loop_
_entity.id
_entity.type
_entity.pdbx_description
1 polymer ?
#
loop_
_entity_poly.entity_id
_entity_poly.type
_entity_poly.pdbx_seq_one_letter_code
_entity_poly.pdbx_strand_id
1 'polypeptide(L)'
;MIIWFIFGLIWVSRANLVISDNQLHVFTVATEETDGYLRTTRSLRQFALNYSVLGLNTPWHGGDVKNTVGGGQKVRLLRDALTDFKHDGNAIILFIDGYDVIINANAEIILERFYKSGANVLFSAEGFCWPDNSLAVEYPVVKSGKRYLNSGAFIGYASDIYKIITERSLRDEDDDQLYYTHIFLDPVMREKHKIKLDSTSAIFQNLHGAVDDVDLDFSPSEHRMRQVRLANLAYGTEPVIIHGNGKSKMHLNYLGNYIGNWWNPIDGCVACNEDLIQLNSDNENDFPFVVLACFINSGTPFLDKYFESILRLDYPKTRIGIVIFNRVEPHAVKVEHFVNLMDGEYHFVQADSAISLTERNARDRAVDICLESGCDYLFVVDAEARIDFPGTLKTLIEKNKSLIAPMMIRGEALWSNFWGALNDDGFYARSDDYISIAKRERLGLWNVPHFSTIYLIRKDRLSLLLSAYSYNVKNDPDMSFTQFCREKGFFMYVDNTEKYGHIMVSDNYNPLNRFADFYNIFQNRREWEERYLDEKYWDTLNNDYQFELPCPDVYHFPLFSKQFCKELIAVMENYGRWSSGSNLDSRLAGGYENVPTRDIHMNQVDFERQWLNILDEYVRPVQEKTFIGYYNKPPHAIMNFVVRYKPDEQPALRPHHDASTYTVDVALNKAGDDFEGGGVRYVRYNCSVTNSPVGWALMHPGRLTHMHEGLPTTRGVRYILVSFVDPLIQSVLSQMSRVSDVNYPFEAGRTFRQIRRLIELSKEMESDGLEQIDFLSNLLMQRQSVEEVDLADSRLASLPEFQTTLMAEIDMEVTSVFGKLIEMVIHCQNVCAELEKDLNTSNWHSEKQVEKSSRLATPFWPAVDQLQMWASEIVVMYSADLQRRKSDLDVLFVDTLTPLTKMTQLKQNWKQSAWFEQKCNHIMACVHYLINGTLDSFIDE
;
A
#
# COMPACT_ATOMS: atom_id res chain seq x y z
N MET A 1 -72.74 11.93 -25.24
CA MET A 1 -72.57 12.33 -23.82
C MET A 1 -72.96 11.26 -22.80
N ILE A 2 -73.98 10.42 -23.04
CA ILE A 2 -74.41 9.40 -22.05
C ILE A 2 -73.49 8.15 -22.01
N ILE A 3 -72.82 7.81 -23.12
CA ILE A 3 -71.90 6.65 -23.20
C ILE A 3 -70.55 6.90 -22.48
N TRP A 4 -70.13 8.16 -22.34
CA TRP A 4 -68.91 8.52 -21.61
C TRP A 4 -69.10 8.58 -20.09
N PHE A 5 -70.34 8.77 -19.61
CA PHE A 5 -70.65 8.78 -18.18
C PHE A 5 -70.67 7.37 -17.56
N ILE A 6 -71.06 6.35 -18.33
CA ILE A 6 -71.13 4.96 -17.84
C ILE A 6 -69.73 4.32 -17.76
N PHE A 7 -68.80 4.67 -18.67
CA PHE A 7 -67.40 4.22 -18.57
C PHE A 7 -66.63 4.92 -17.43
N GLY A 8 -66.95 6.20 -17.13
CA GLY A 8 -66.37 6.91 -15.98
C GLY A 8 -66.79 6.33 -14.63
N LEU A 9 -68.04 5.88 -14.48
CA LEU A 9 -68.51 5.28 -13.24
C LEU A 9 -67.95 3.87 -12.98
N ILE A 10 -67.70 3.07 -14.03
CA ILE A 10 -67.12 1.73 -13.90
C ILE A 10 -65.59 1.79 -13.61
N TRP A 11 -64.91 2.84 -14.05
CA TRP A 11 -63.48 3.05 -13.74
C TRP A 11 -63.28 3.68 -12.35
N VAL A 12 -64.16 4.58 -11.91
CA VAL A 12 -64.09 5.20 -10.58
C VAL A 12 -64.57 4.26 -9.46
N SER A 13 -65.40 3.26 -9.75
CA SER A 13 -65.79 2.23 -8.77
C SER A 13 -64.80 1.07 -8.63
N ARG A 14 -63.70 1.03 -9.40
CA ARG A 14 -62.61 0.04 -9.25
C ARG A 14 -61.30 0.62 -8.72
N ALA A 15 -61.17 1.95 -8.63
CA ALA A 15 -59.95 2.63 -8.21
C ALA A 15 -60.00 3.24 -6.80
N ASN A 16 -61.06 2.97 -6.02
CA ASN A 16 -61.19 3.41 -4.62
C ASN A 16 -61.56 2.23 -3.71
N LEU A 17 -60.85 1.11 -3.83
CA LEU A 17 -60.53 0.32 -2.64
C LEU A 17 -59.36 1.03 -1.98
N VAL A 18 -59.69 2.05 -1.19
CA VAL A 18 -58.82 2.52 -0.13
C VAL A 18 -58.59 1.30 0.77
N ILE A 19 -57.49 0.59 0.55
CA ILE A 19 -56.97 -0.39 1.50
C ILE A 19 -56.69 0.47 2.73
N SER A 20 -57.56 0.36 3.74
CA SER A 20 -57.38 1.09 4.98
C SER A 20 -55.99 0.80 5.53
N ASP A 21 -55.22 1.84 5.86
CA ASP A 21 -53.87 1.79 6.47
C ASP A 21 -53.75 0.94 7.76
N ASN A 22 -54.83 0.32 8.23
CA ASN A 22 -54.93 -0.38 9.51
C ASN A 22 -54.95 -1.92 9.41
N GLN A 23 -54.67 -2.55 8.26
CA GLN A 23 -54.81 -4.00 8.14
C GLN A 23 -53.56 -4.81 8.54
N LEU A 24 -52.34 -4.31 8.30
CA LEU A 24 -51.10 -5.03 8.61
C LEU A 24 -50.49 -4.51 9.93
N HIS A 25 -50.23 -5.42 10.87
CA HIS A 25 -49.47 -5.13 12.08
C HIS A 25 -48.29 -6.10 12.22
N VAL A 26 -47.10 -5.56 12.50
CA VAL A 26 -45.88 -6.35 12.66
C VAL A 26 -45.62 -6.64 14.13
N PHE A 27 -45.47 -7.89 14.50
CA PHE A 27 -44.99 -8.28 15.83
C PHE A 27 -43.56 -8.80 15.73
N THR A 28 -42.72 -8.35 16.64
CA THR A 28 -41.35 -8.85 16.79
C THR A 28 -41.04 -9.11 18.26
N VAL A 29 -40.12 -10.01 18.54
CA VAL A 29 -39.64 -10.27 19.90
C VAL A 29 -38.21 -9.77 20.05
N ALA A 30 -37.97 -8.98 21.09
CA ALA A 30 -36.65 -8.53 21.51
C ALA A 30 -36.68 -8.33 23.02
N THR A 31 -35.68 -8.87 23.73
CA THR A 31 -35.54 -8.69 25.19
C THR A 31 -34.65 -7.51 25.53
N GLU A 32 -33.76 -7.12 24.62
CA GLU A 32 -32.77 -6.06 24.79
C GLU A 32 -32.64 -5.22 23.50
N GLU A 33 -32.21 -3.97 23.65
CA GLU A 33 -31.95 -3.06 22.54
C GLU A 33 -30.57 -3.33 21.90
N THR A 34 -30.44 -4.48 21.23
CA THR A 34 -29.22 -4.86 20.51
C THR A 34 -29.05 -4.08 19.20
N ASP A 35 -27.84 -4.03 18.64
CA ASP A 35 -27.60 -3.33 17.36
C ASP A 35 -28.41 -3.99 16.21
N GLY A 36 -28.59 -5.31 16.27
CA GLY A 36 -29.46 -6.06 15.38
C GLY A 36 -30.93 -5.61 15.47
N TYR A 37 -31.44 -5.46 16.69
CA TYR A 37 -32.78 -4.91 16.95
C TYR A 37 -32.95 -3.48 16.43
N LEU A 38 -31.95 -2.62 16.65
CA LEU A 38 -31.97 -1.24 16.16
C LEU A 38 -32.02 -1.20 14.63
N ARG A 39 -31.30 -2.10 13.93
CA ARG A 39 -31.39 -2.25 12.48
C ARG A 39 -32.77 -2.71 12.02
N THR A 40 -33.35 -3.74 12.66
CA THR A 40 -34.69 -4.25 12.33
C THR A 40 -35.73 -3.14 12.48
N THR A 41 -35.78 -2.48 13.63
CA THR A 41 -36.75 -1.40 13.91
C THR A 41 -36.52 -0.15 13.07
N ARG A 42 -35.27 0.18 12.72
CA ARG A 42 -34.98 1.22 11.72
C ARG A 42 -35.63 0.88 10.38
N SER A 43 -35.46 -0.35 9.89
CA SER A 43 -36.06 -0.75 8.61
C SER A 43 -37.59 -0.70 8.64
N LEU A 44 -38.23 -1.08 9.76
CA LEU A 44 -39.68 -0.94 9.95
C LEU A 44 -40.13 0.52 9.88
N ARG A 45 -39.44 1.42 10.60
CA ARG A 45 -39.72 2.87 10.58
C ARG A 45 -39.55 3.47 9.19
N GLN A 46 -38.51 3.05 8.47
CA GLN A 46 -38.21 3.55 7.14
C GLN A 46 -39.31 3.27 6.11
N PHE A 47 -40.03 2.15 6.27
CA PHE A 47 -41.16 1.78 5.43
C PHE A 47 -42.53 2.10 6.04
N ALA A 48 -42.56 2.91 7.11
CA ALA A 48 -43.77 3.33 7.82
C ALA A 48 -44.68 2.15 8.24
N LEU A 49 -44.08 1.03 8.66
CA LEU A 49 -44.82 -0.14 9.13
C LEU A 49 -45.24 0.05 10.59
N ASN A 50 -46.49 -0.29 10.90
CA ASN A 50 -46.96 -0.33 12.29
C ASN A 50 -46.46 -1.60 12.96
N TYR A 51 -45.77 -1.48 14.11
CA TYR A 51 -45.17 -2.62 14.79
C TYR A 51 -45.24 -2.54 16.32
N SER A 52 -45.23 -3.72 16.96
CA SER A 52 -45.12 -3.90 18.41
C SER A 52 -43.94 -4.81 18.74
N VAL A 53 -43.16 -4.40 19.74
CA VAL A 53 -42.03 -5.17 20.26
C VAL A 53 -42.45 -5.88 21.53
N LEU A 54 -42.36 -7.19 21.55
CA LEU A 54 -42.76 -8.04 22.66
C LEU A 54 -41.55 -8.43 23.50
N GLY A 55 -41.69 -8.37 24.82
CA GLY A 55 -40.68 -8.84 25.77
C GLY A 55 -39.52 -7.87 26.04
N LEU A 56 -39.57 -6.63 25.54
CA LEU A 56 -38.48 -5.66 25.75
C LEU A 56 -38.27 -5.39 27.24
N ASN A 57 -37.00 -5.39 27.67
CA ASN A 57 -36.58 -5.26 29.07
C ASN A 57 -37.10 -6.38 29.99
N THR A 58 -37.41 -7.56 29.44
CA THR A 58 -37.75 -8.75 30.22
C THR A 58 -36.67 -9.84 30.05
N PRO A 59 -36.41 -10.68 31.07
CA PRO A 59 -35.43 -11.75 30.95
C PRO A 59 -35.77 -12.74 29.84
N TRP A 60 -34.76 -13.16 29.11
CA TRP A 60 -34.88 -14.24 28.14
C TRP A 60 -34.85 -15.61 28.85
N HIS A 61 -35.93 -16.36 28.71
CA HIS A 61 -36.12 -17.73 29.19
C HIS A 61 -36.19 -18.75 28.04
N GLY A 62 -36.03 -18.31 26.80
CA GLY A 62 -36.14 -19.16 25.61
C GLY A 62 -34.95 -20.07 25.30
N GLY A 63 -34.04 -20.30 26.23
CA GLY A 63 -32.84 -21.13 26.01
C GLY A 63 -31.75 -20.46 25.15
N ASP A 64 -30.66 -21.18 24.86
CA ASP A 64 -29.56 -20.67 24.05
C ASP A 64 -29.82 -20.90 22.55
N VAL A 65 -30.67 -20.08 21.96
CA VAL A 65 -31.07 -20.16 20.53
C VAL A 65 -29.91 -19.95 19.56
N LYS A 66 -28.74 -19.48 20.02
CA LYS A 66 -27.55 -19.34 19.18
C LYS A 66 -26.88 -20.69 18.93
N ASN A 67 -26.90 -21.58 19.92
CA ASN A 67 -26.15 -22.84 19.91
C ASN A 67 -27.04 -24.08 19.93
N THR A 68 -28.28 -23.99 20.39
CA THR A 68 -29.21 -25.10 20.57
C THR A 68 -30.65 -24.72 20.18
N VAL A 69 -31.57 -25.68 20.29
CA VAL A 69 -33.02 -25.45 20.17
C VAL A 69 -33.56 -24.51 21.24
N GLY A 70 -34.68 -23.85 20.98
CA GLY A 70 -35.36 -22.97 21.94
C GLY A 70 -36.30 -21.96 21.30
N GLY A 71 -36.63 -20.89 22.01
CA GLY A 71 -37.42 -19.78 21.47
C GLY A 71 -38.93 -19.85 21.74
N GLY A 72 -39.42 -20.85 22.48
CA GLY A 72 -40.83 -20.99 22.81
C GLY A 72 -41.44 -19.80 23.55
N GLN A 73 -40.61 -19.05 24.30
CA GLN A 73 -41.00 -17.77 24.89
C GLN A 73 -41.57 -16.80 23.85
N LYS A 74 -41.05 -16.80 22.60
CA LYS A 74 -41.57 -15.96 21.50
C LYS A 74 -43.02 -16.28 21.18
N VAL A 75 -43.35 -17.58 21.10
CA VAL A 75 -44.70 -18.06 20.80
C VAL A 75 -45.65 -17.70 21.93
N ARG A 76 -45.23 -17.85 23.20
CA ARG A 76 -46.03 -17.42 24.35
C ARG A 76 -46.32 -15.92 24.30
N LEU A 77 -45.29 -15.09 24.13
CA LEU A 77 -45.44 -13.64 24.08
C LEU A 77 -46.36 -13.22 22.93
N LEU A 78 -46.21 -13.82 21.75
CA LEU A 78 -47.09 -13.58 20.61
C LEU A 78 -48.54 -14.00 20.90
N ARG A 79 -48.74 -15.15 21.53
CA ARG A 79 -50.08 -15.64 21.93
C ARG A 79 -50.76 -14.67 22.87
N ASP A 80 -50.03 -14.17 23.87
CA ASP A 80 -50.56 -13.23 24.84
C ASP A 80 -50.98 -11.93 24.12
N ALA A 81 -50.13 -11.40 23.23
CA ALA A 81 -50.42 -10.20 22.42
C ALA A 81 -51.60 -10.37 21.45
N LEU A 82 -51.75 -11.55 20.82
CA LEU A 82 -52.82 -11.81 19.87
C LEU A 82 -54.18 -12.10 20.51
N THR A 83 -54.27 -12.15 21.84
CA THR A 83 -55.55 -12.35 22.55
C THR A 83 -56.56 -11.25 22.22
N ASP A 84 -56.09 -10.02 21.96
CA ASP A 84 -56.94 -8.89 21.58
C ASP A 84 -57.42 -8.97 20.12
N PHE A 85 -56.70 -9.72 19.27
CA PHE A 85 -56.97 -9.87 17.84
C PHE A 85 -57.71 -11.17 17.49
N LYS A 86 -58.01 -12.03 18.48
CA LYS A 86 -58.57 -13.38 18.26
C LYS A 86 -59.89 -13.43 17.49
N HIS A 87 -60.67 -12.33 17.51
CA HIS A 87 -61.94 -12.21 16.82
C HIS A 87 -61.90 -11.25 15.62
N ASP A 88 -60.75 -10.62 15.36
CA ASP A 88 -60.56 -9.78 14.19
C ASP A 88 -60.15 -10.64 12.98
N GLY A 89 -61.14 -10.94 12.13
CA GLY A 89 -60.93 -11.71 10.91
C GLY A 89 -60.26 -10.93 9.79
N ASN A 90 -60.15 -9.60 9.91
CA ASN A 90 -59.56 -8.74 8.89
C ASN A 90 -58.12 -8.35 9.22
N ALA A 91 -57.73 -8.30 10.50
CA ALA A 91 -56.36 -8.03 10.91
C ALA A 91 -55.38 -9.06 10.34
N ILE A 92 -54.30 -8.57 9.74
CA ILE A 92 -53.19 -9.35 9.19
C ILE A 92 -51.97 -9.09 10.06
N ILE A 93 -51.36 -10.16 10.52
CA ILE A 93 -50.19 -10.14 11.38
C ILE A 93 -49.00 -10.63 10.61
N LEU A 94 -47.92 -9.86 10.63
CA LEU A 94 -46.59 -10.29 10.23
C LEU A 94 -45.76 -10.49 11.50
N PHE A 95 -45.32 -11.72 11.77
CA PHE A 95 -44.33 -12.00 12.78
C PHE A 95 -42.93 -12.04 12.15
N ILE A 96 -41.95 -11.43 12.82
CA ILE A 96 -40.53 -11.51 12.45
C ILE A 96 -39.65 -11.66 13.70
N ASP A 97 -38.48 -12.28 13.55
CA ASP A 97 -37.43 -12.25 14.55
C ASP A 97 -36.81 -10.84 14.67
N GLY A 98 -36.44 -10.46 15.90
CA GLY A 98 -36.08 -9.07 16.20
C GLY A 98 -34.63 -8.69 15.93
N TYR A 99 -33.69 -9.63 15.95
CA TYR A 99 -32.25 -9.31 15.94
C TYR A 99 -31.58 -9.42 14.57
N ASP A 100 -32.18 -10.14 13.63
CA ASP A 100 -31.54 -10.48 12.35
C ASP A 100 -32.52 -10.50 11.17
N VAL A 101 -33.44 -9.55 11.17
CA VAL A 101 -34.36 -9.32 10.05
C VAL A 101 -34.20 -7.90 9.52
N ILE A 102 -34.27 -7.74 8.21
CA ILE A 102 -34.34 -6.43 7.55
C ILE A 102 -35.55 -6.42 6.62
N ILE A 103 -36.34 -5.34 6.71
CA ILE A 103 -37.51 -5.11 5.87
C ILE A 103 -37.16 -4.17 4.74
N ASN A 104 -37.62 -4.48 3.53
CA ASN A 104 -37.36 -3.69 2.32
C ASN A 104 -38.62 -3.34 1.52
N ALA A 105 -39.77 -3.20 2.19
CA ALA A 105 -41.04 -2.83 1.58
C ALA A 105 -42.04 -2.22 2.59
N ASN A 106 -42.97 -1.43 2.07
CA ASN A 106 -44.13 -0.92 2.81
C ASN A 106 -45.26 -1.97 2.89
N ALA A 107 -46.31 -1.65 3.65
CA ALA A 107 -47.44 -2.55 3.86
C ALA A 107 -48.14 -2.95 2.55
N GLU A 108 -48.28 -2.03 1.60
CA GLU A 108 -48.94 -2.27 0.31
C GLU A 108 -48.28 -3.43 -0.46
N ILE A 109 -46.97 -3.38 -0.65
CA ILE A 109 -46.21 -4.41 -1.39
C ILE A 109 -46.25 -5.76 -0.65
N ILE A 110 -46.11 -5.74 0.69
CA ILE A 110 -46.16 -6.96 1.51
C ILE A 110 -47.53 -7.63 1.39
N LEU A 111 -48.60 -6.85 1.55
CA LEU A 111 -49.98 -7.34 1.48
C LEU A 111 -50.32 -7.84 0.07
N GLU A 112 -49.92 -7.12 -0.99
CA GLU A 112 -50.14 -7.54 -2.37
C GLU A 112 -49.57 -8.95 -2.62
N ARG A 113 -48.35 -9.21 -2.17
CA ARG A 113 -47.69 -10.51 -2.31
C ARG A 113 -48.33 -11.58 -1.42
N PHE A 114 -48.72 -11.23 -0.20
CA PHE A 114 -49.44 -12.14 0.68
C PHE A 114 -50.77 -12.58 0.05
N TYR A 115 -51.57 -11.67 -0.49
CA TYR A 115 -52.82 -12.01 -1.16
C TYR A 115 -52.61 -12.90 -2.39
N LYS A 116 -51.55 -12.63 -3.19
CA LYS A 116 -51.18 -13.48 -4.34
C LYS A 116 -50.82 -14.91 -3.94
N SER A 117 -50.32 -15.14 -2.73
CA SER A 117 -50.01 -16.49 -2.24
C SER A 117 -51.27 -17.37 -2.07
N GLY A 118 -52.43 -16.73 -1.85
CA GLY A 118 -53.69 -17.40 -1.53
C GLY A 118 -53.61 -18.28 -0.27
N ALA A 119 -52.70 -17.96 0.66
CA ALA A 119 -52.61 -18.57 1.98
C ALA A 119 -53.50 -17.80 2.97
N ASN A 120 -53.95 -18.46 4.04
CA ASN A 120 -54.43 -17.74 5.22
C ASN A 120 -53.27 -17.47 6.19
N VAL A 121 -52.29 -18.37 6.24
CA VAL A 121 -51.03 -18.23 6.97
C VAL A 121 -49.90 -18.74 6.08
N LEU A 122 -48.91 -17.88 5.84
CA LEU A 122 -47.74 -18.14 5.01
C LEU A 122 -46.49 -18.06 5.88
N PHE A 123 -45.82 -19.19 6.06
CA PHE A 123 -44.52 -19.25 6.71
C PHE A 123 -43.39 -19.05 5.71
N SER A 124 -42.28 -18.50 6.17
CA SER A 124 -41.03 -18.53 5.41
C SER A 124 -40.55 -19.97 5.20
N ALA A 125 -39.81 -20.20 4.12
CA ALA A 125 -39.28 -21.51 3.76
C ALA A 125 -37.74 -21.52 3.77
N GLU A 126 -37.14 -22.66 4.07
CA GLU A 126 -35.67 -22.84 4.10
C GLU A 126 -35.21 -24.19 3.51
N GLY A 127 -33.89 -24.31 3.31
CA GLY A 127 -33.27 -25.48 2.71
C GLY A 127 -33.08 -26.67 3.66
N PHE A 128 -33.17 -26.45 4.98
CA PHE A 128 -32.87 -27.46 5.99
C PHE A 128 -34.12 -27.84 6.80
N CYS A 129 -34.28 -29.14 7.09
CA CYS A 129 -35.35 -29.62 7.97
C CYS A 129 -34.88 -29.59 9.42
N TRP A 130 -34.93 -28.43 10.05
CA TRP A 130 -34.43 -28.22 11.41
C TRP A 130 -35.58 -28.01 12.41
N PRO A 131 -35.49 -28.48 13.66
CA PRO A 131 -34.36 -29.21 14.25
C PRO A 131 -34.37 -30.73 14.00
N ASP A 132 -35.53 -31.33 13.71
CA ASP A 132 -35.66 -32.77 13.51
C ASP A 132 -35.67 -33.13 12.01
N ASN A 133 -34.51 -33.59 11.52
CA ASN A 133 -34.32 -34.02 10.13
C ASN A 133 -35.19 -35.24 9.75
N SER A 134 -35.65 -36.04 10.71
CA SER A 134 -36.47 -37.22 10.41
C SER A 134 -37.85 -36.85 9.84
N LEU A 135 -38.33 -35.65 10.16
CA LEU A 135 -39.61 -35.11 9.68
C LEU A 135 -39.59 -34.71 8.20
N ALA A 136 -38.42 -34.66 7.56
CA ALA A 136 -38.28 -34.26 6.16
C ALA A 136 -39.11 -35.12 5.19
N VAL A 137 -39.38 -36.38 5.55
CA VAL A 137 -40.20 -37.31 4.76
C VAL A 137 -41.69 -36.94 4.79
N GLU A 138 -42.16 -36.34 5.88
CA GLU A 138 -43.56 -35.96 6.08
C GLU A 138 -43.95 -34.66 5.36
N TYR A 139 -42.96 -33.81 5.05
CA TYR A 139 -43.20 -32.57 4.31
C TYR A 139 -43.79 -32.85 2.92
N PRO A 140 -44.75 -32.03 2.44
CA PRO A 140 -45.18 -32.11 1.05
C PRO A 140 -44.01 -31.96 0.07
N VAL A 141 -44.06 -32.68 -1.05
CA VAL A 141 -43.05 -32.53 -2.11
C VAL A 141 -43.31 -31.21 -2.85
N VAL A 142 -42.28 -30.37 -2.97
CA VAL A 142 -42.31 -29.12 -3.73
C VAL A 142 -41.67 -29.33 -5.10
N LYS A 143 -42.30 -28.84 -6.18
CA LYS A 143 -41.77 -28.97 -7.54
C LYS A 143 -40.52 -28.12 -7.78
N SER A 144 -40.50 -26.94 -7.17
CA SER A 144 -39.42 -25.97 -7.20
C SER A 144 -39.48 -25.16 -5.91
N GLY A 145 -38.33 -24.74 -5.40
CA GLY A 145 -38.23 -23.96 -4.18
C GLY A 145 -37.79 -24.74 -2.95
N LYS A 146 -37.69 -24.01 -1.84
CA LYS A 146 -37.36 -24.49 -0.51
C LYS A 146 -38.55 -25.25 0.10
N ARG A 147 -38.27 -26.35 0.80
CA ARG A 147 -39.29 -27.34 1.21
C ARG A 147 -39.72 -27.22 2.67
N TYR A 148 -38.85 -26.72 3.54
CA TYR A 148 -39.03 -26.83 4.98
C TYR A 148 -39.44 -25.50 5.59
N LEU A 149 -40.19 -25.54 6.70
CA LEU A 149 -40.69 -24.36 7.39
C LEU A 149 -39.56 -23.69 8.19
N ASN A 150 -39.53 -22.35 8.19
CA ASN A 150 -38.75 -21.56 9.14
C ASN A 150 -39.68 -20.63 9.94
N SER A 151 -39.52 -20.61 11.28
CA SER A 151 -40.40 -19.85 12.18
C SER A 151 -40.03 -18.38 12.37
N GLY A 152 -38.85 -17.96 11.91
CA GLY A 152 -38.34 -16.61 12.14
C GLY A 152 -39.08 -15.52 11.37
N ALA A 153 -39.91 -15.89 10.39
CA ALA A 153 -40.87 -14.97 9.78
C ALA A 153 -42.09 -15.69 9.21
N PHE A 154 -43.28 -15.12 9.44
CA PHE A 154 -44.54 -15.59 8.85
C PHE A 154 -45.61 -14.49 8.85
N ILE A 155 -46.55 -14.57 7.90
CA ILE A 155 -47.65 -13.60 7.76
C ILE A 155 -48.99 -14.33 7.65
N GLY A 156 -50.05 -13.79 8.23
CA GLY A 156 -51.38 -14.40 8.14
C GLY A 156 -52.48 -13.61 8.81
N TYR A 157 -53.72 -14.09 8.67
CA TYR A 157 -54.85 -13.51 9.39
C TYR A 157 -54.71 -13.77 10.90
N ALA A 158 -54.94 -12.74 11.72
CA ALA A 158 -54.76 -12.79 13.16
C ALA A 158 -55.55 -13.95 13.80
N SER A 159 -56.80 -14.14 13.36
CA SER A 159 -57.67 -15.21 13.88
C SER A 159 -57.18 -16.62 13.53
N ASP A 160 -56.44 -16.81 12.43
CA ASP A 160 -55.86 -18.11 12.06
C ASP A 160 -54.54 -18.34 12.81
N ILE A 161 -53.68 -17.32 12.90
CA ILE A 161 -52.44 -17.40 13.68
C ILE A 161 -52.74 -17.69 15.15
N TYR A 162 -53.72 -17.01 15.75
CA TYR A 162 -54.11 -17.24 17.14
C TYR A 162 -54.53 -18.69 17.38
N LYS A 163 -55.34 -19.27 16.47
CA LYS A 163 -55.75 -20.68 16.59
C LYS A 163 -54.55 -21.62 16.51
N ILE A 164 -53.61 -21.38 15.58
CA ILE A 164 -52.36 -22.15 15.44
C ILE A 164 -51.54 -22.13 16.74
N ILE A 165 -51.26 -20.96 17.30
CA ILE A 165 -50.40 -20.82 18.49
C ILE A 165 -51.09 -21.20 19.83
N THR A 166 -52.39 -21.51 19.77
CA THR A 166 -53.15 -22.03 20.93
C THR A 166 -53.41 -23.54 20.86
N GLU A 167 -53.07 -24.20 19.75
CA GLU A 167 -53.38 -25.61 19.53
C GLU A 167 -52.69 -26.54 20.55
N ARG A 168 -51.45 -26.23 20.91
CA ARG A 168 -50.63 -27.04 21.82
C ARG A 168 -49.97 -26.15 22.88
N SER A 169 -49.78 -26.70 24.08
CA SER A 169 -48.97 -26.07 25.12
C SER A 169 -47.49 -26.10 24.73
N LEU A 170 -46.78 -25.02 25.05
CA LEU A 170 -45.34 -24.86 24.79
C LEU A 170 -44.71 -24.22 26.04
N ARG A 171 -43.56 -24.74 26.48
CA ARG A 171 -42.76 -24.11 27.54
C ARG A 171 -41.84 -23.04 26.93
N ASP A 172 -41.35 -22.12 27.75
CA ASP A 172 -40.52 -21.02 27.23
C ASP A 172 -39.25 -21.54 26.57
N GLU A 173 -38.65 -22.62 27.08
CA GLU A 173 -37.44 -23.27 26.58
C GLU A 173 -37.64 -24.26 25.41
N ASP A 174 -38.88 -24.60 25.06
CA ASP A 174 -39.16 -25.50 23.94
C ASP A 174 -38.87 -24.80 22.59
N ASP A 175 -38.68 -25.59 21.53
CA ASP A 175 -38.31 -25.06 20.21
C ASP A 175 -39.52 -24.46 19.46
N ASP A 176 -39.44 -23.19 19.08
CA ASP A 176 -40.52 -22.53 18.34
C ASP A 176 -40.67 -23.10 16.92
N GLN A 177 -39.57 -23.40 16.23
CA GLN A 177 -39.60 -23.95 14.88
C GLN A 177 -40.21 -25.35 14.82
N LEU A 178 -39.85 -26.22 15.76
CA LEU A 178 -40.43 -27.57 15.88
C LEU A 178 -41.92 -27.50 16.21
N TYR A 179 -42.33 -26.56 17.06
CA TYR A 179 -43.73 -26.30 17.37
C TYR A 179 -44.55 -26.01 16.11
N TYR A 180 -44.11 -25.04 15.29
CA TYR A 180 -44.79 -24.72 14.03
C TYR A 180 -44.68 -25.83 12.99
N THR A 181 -43.55 -26.53 12.93
CA THR A 181 -43.34 -27.69 12.04
C THR A 181 -44.38 -28.78 12.29
N HIS A 182 -44.61 -29.16 13.55
CA HIS A 182 -45.61 -30.18 13.88
C HIS A 182 -47.04 -29.77 13.50
N ILE A 183 -47.38 -28.48 13.58
CA ILE A 183 -48.68 -27.97 13.15
C ILE A 183 -48.78 -27.98 11.61
N PHE A 184 -47.72 -27.57 10.91
CA PHE A 184 -47.70 -27.59 9.45
C PHE A 184 -47.79 -29.01 8.88
N LEU A 185 -47.16 -29.99 9.54
CA LEU A 185 -47.16 -31.39 9.11
C LEU A 185 -48.51 -32.08 9.32
N ASP A 186 -49.31 -31.64 10.29
CA ASP A 186 -50.69 -32.09 10.48
C ASP A 186 -51.56 -31.69 9.26
N PRO A 187 -52.01 -32.66 8.44
CA PRO A 187 -52.78 -32.36 7.23
C PRO A 187 -54.11 -31.67 7.53
N VAL A 188 -54.74 -31.97 8.66
CA VAL A 188 -56.04 -31.40 9.05
C VAL A 188 -55.85 -29.92 9.38
N MET A 189 -54.83 -29.58 10.16
CA MET A 189 -54.53 -28.19 10.50
C MET A 189 -54.06 -27.39 9.28
N ARG A 190 -53.18 -27.99 8.46
CA ARG A 190 -52.67 -27.37 7.22
C ARG A 190 -53.79 -27.02 6.24
N GLU A 191 -54.76 -27.93 6.04
CA GLU A 191 -55.89 -27.68 5.14
C GLU A 191 -56.89 -26.69 5.75
N LYS A 192 -57.26 -26.86 7.03
CA LYS A 192 -58.21 -26.01 7.74
C LYS A 192 -57.79 -24.54 7.78
N HIS A 193 -56.52 -24.28 8.05
CA HIS A 193 -55.96 -22.93 8.15
C HIS A 193 -55.20 -22.50 6.88
N LYS A 194 -55.33 -23.24 5.78
CA LYS A 194 -54.65 -22.99 4.49
C LYS A 194 -53.19 -22.56 4.67
N ILE A 195 -52.47 -23.32 5.49
CA ILE A 195 -51.07 -23.02 5.85
C ILE A 195 -50.20 -23.36 4.63
N LYS A 196 -49.38 -22.40 4.19
CA LYS A 196 -48.44 -22.57 3.08
C LYS A 196 -47.03 -22.14 3.50
N LEU A 197 -46.05 -22.59 2.71
CA LEU A 197 -44.67 -22.14 2.80
C LEU A 197 -44.34 -21.27 1.58
N ASP A 198 -43.58 -20.20 1.78
CA ASP A 198 -43.06 -19.35 0.71
C ASP A 198 -41.85 -19.99 0.01
N SER A 199 -42.09 -21.11 -0.67
CA SER A 199 -41.03 -21.95 -1.24
C SER A 199 -40.11 -21.26 -2.25
N THR A 200 -40.58 -20.24 -2.97
CA THR A 200 -39.79 -19.51 -3.97
C THR A 200 -39.26 -18.18 -3.47
N SER A 201 -39.34 -17.92 -2.16
CA SER A 201 -38.89 -16.66 -1.54
C SER A 201 -39.53 -15.42 -2.17
N ALA A 202 -40.85 -15.47 -2.42
CA ALA A 202 -41.57 -14.34 -3.01
C ALA A 202 -41.74 -13.19 -2.02
N ILE A 203 -41.75 -13.46 -0.71
CA ILE A 203 -41.82 -12.48 0.38
C ILE A 203 -40.59 -12.62 1.28
N PHE A 204 -40.28 -13.85 1.70
CA PHE A 204 -39.29 -14.15 2.72
C PHE A 204 -38.01 -14.76 2.13
N GLN A 205 -36.86 -14.20 2.49
CA GLN A 205 -35.55 -14.77 2.19
C GLN A 205 -34.84 -15.16 3.47
N ASN A 206 -34.77 -16.47 3.72
CA ASN A 206 -33.86 -17.03 4.72
C ASN A 206 -32.49 -17.20 4.05
N LEU A 207 -31.43 -16.65 4.66
CA LEU A 207 -30.09 -16.63 4.06
C LEU A 207 -29.28 -17.89 4.35
N HIS A 208 -29.57 -18.64 5.42
CA HIS A 208 -28.80 -19.84 5.74
C HIS A 208 -28.94 -20.90 4.63
N GLY A 209 -27.83 -21.24 3.97
CA GLY A 209 -27.81 -22.16 2.83
C GLY A 209 -28.38 -21.57 1.52
N ALA A 210 -28.51 -20.24 1.44
CA ALA A 210 -29.01 -19.54 0.26
C ALA A 210 -28.27 -18.20 0.03
N VAL A 211 -27.07 -18.02 0.59
CA VAL A 211 -26.24 -16.82 0.37
C VAL A 211 -25.87 -16.67 -1.11
N ASP A 212 -25.51 -17.78 -1.76
CA ASP A 212 -25.16 -17.78 -3.20
C ASP A 212 -26.38 -17.62 -4.13
N ASP A 213 -27.61 -17.73 -3.59
CA ASP A 213 -28.84 -17.58 -4.37
C ASP A 213 -29.24 -16.10 -4.53
N VAL A 214 -28.58 -15.16 -3.84
CA VAL A 214 -29.02 -13.77 -3.74
C VAL A 214 -27.96 -12.76 -4.16
N ASP A 215 -28.41 -11.64 -4.72
CA ASP A 215 -27.56 -10.50 -5.05
C ASP A 215 -28.29 -9.17 -4.88
N LEU A 216 -27.54 -8.07 -4.73
CA LEU A 216 -28.08 -6.72 -4.64
C LEU A 216 -28.41 -6.19 -6.04
N ASP A 217 -29.70 -5.91 -6.27
CA ASP A 217 -30.19 -5.26 -7.47
C ASP A 217 -30.22 -3.74 -7.27
N PHE A 218 -29.40 -3.03 -8.04
CA PHE A 218 -29.31 -1.56 -8.07
C PHE A 218 -30.07 -0.93 -9.25
N SER A 219 -30.87 -1.72 -9.99
CA SER A 219 -31.63 -1.18 -11.12
C SER A 219 -32.70 -0.17 -10.63
N PRO A 220 -32.98 0.89 -11.42
CA PRO A 220 -33.90 1.94 -11.01
C PRO A 220 -35.26 1.40 -10.54
N SER A 221 -35.76 1.96 -9.45
CA SER A 221 -37.05 1.60 -8.86
C SER A 221 -38.01 2.77 -8.91
N GLU A 222 -39.30 2.52 -9.17
CA GLU A 222 -40.34 3.55 -9.04
C GLU A 222 -40.51 3.99 -7.57
N HIS A 223 -40.16 3.11 -6.62
CA HIS A 223 -40.16 3.42 -5.20
C HIS A 223 -38.79 3.95 -4.76
N ARG A 224 -38.71 5.25 -4.43
CA ARG A 224 -37.47 5.93 -3.98
C ARG A 224 -36.75 5.23 -2.83
N MET A 225 -37.47 4.61 -1.89
CA MET A 225 -36.85 3.91 -0.75
C MET A 225 -36.41 2.48 -1.08
N ARG A 226 -36.70 1.98 -2.28
CA ARG A 226 -36.36 0.61 -2.74
C ARG A 226 -35.46 0.67 -3.98
N GLN A 227 -34.52 1.61 -4.03
CA GLN A 227 -33.52 1.69 -5.11
C GLN A 227 -32.46 0.58 -5.02
N VAL A 228 -32.32 -0.05 -3.84
CA VAL A 228 -31.58 -1.29 -3.70
C VAL A 228 -32.53 -2.38 -3.22
N ARG A 229 -32.56 -3.49 -3.95
CA ARG A 229 -33.45 -4.63 -3.71
C ARG A 229 -32.62 -5.89 -3.61
N LEU A 230 -33.16 -6.92 -2.97
CA LEU A 230 -32.52 -8.23 -2.96
C LEU A 230 -33.17 -9.07 -4.05
N ALA A 231 -32.39 -9.50 -5.03
CA ALA A 231 -32.83 -10.42 -6.06
C ALA A 231 -32.48 -11.84 -5.62
N ASN A 232 -33.45 -12.75 -5.64
CA ASN A 232 -33.20 -14.19 -5.56
C ASN A 232 -33.07 -14.72 -7.01
N LEU A 233 -31.84 -15.03 -7.39
CA LEU A 233 -31.47 -15.44 -8.74
C LEU A 233 -31.93 -16.87 -9.05
N ALA A 234 -32.04 -17.73 -8.03
CA ALA A 234 -32.48 -19.12 -8.19
C ALA A 234 -33.94 -19.24 -8.62
N TYR A 235 -34.81 -18.34 -8.15
CA TYR A 235 -36.25 -18.37 -8.42
C TYR A 235 -36.77 -17.18 -9.22
N GLY A 236 -35.92 -16.19 -9.53
CA GLY A 236 -36.34 -14.97 -10.23
C GLY A 236 -37.33 -14.13 -9.42
N THR A 237 -37.16 -14.11 -8.10
CA THR A 237 -38.02 -13.39 -7.15
C THR A 237 -37.25 -12.24 -6.49
N GLU A 238 -37.98 -11.32 -5.85
CA GLU A 238 -37.40 -10.14 -5.21
C GLU A 238 -37.90 -10.04 -3.76
N PRO A 239 -37.43 -10.88 -2.83
CA PRO A 239 -37.90 -10.92 -1.44
C PRO A 239 -37.82 -9.56 -0.74
N VAL A 240 -38.73 -9.34 0.22
CA VAL A 240 -38.88 -8.05 0.94
C VAL A 240 -38.67 -8.17 2.45
N ILE A 241 -38.58 -9.39 2.97
CA ILE A 241 -38.26 -9.69 4.36
C ILE A 241 -37.04 -10.61 4.34
N ILE A 242 -35.91 -10.10 4.80
CA ILE A 242 -34.60 -10.74 4.67
C ILE A 242 -34.16 -11.17 6.06
N HIS A 243 -34.00 -12.47 6.26
CA HIS A 243 -33.72 -13.10 7.55
C HIS A 243 -32.34 -13.76 7.52
N GLY A 244 -31.43 -13.25 8.37
CA GLY A 244 -30.07 -13.76 8.54
C GLY A 244 -29.99 -14.95 9.48
N ASN A 245 -30.85 -15.96 9.29
CA ASN A 245 -30.93 -17.12 10.16
C ASN A 245 -29.61 -17.91 10.24
N GLY A 246 -29.44 -18.66 11.33
CA GLY A 246 -28.26 -19.50 11.54
C GLY A 246 -26.94 -18.73 11.42
N LYS A 247 -26.02 -19.25 10.58
CA LYS A 247 -24.65 -18.71 10.40
C LYS A 247 -24.55 -17.53 9.41
N SER A 248 -25.67 -16.97 8.95
CA SER A 248 -25.68 -15.96 7.87
C SER A 248 -25.70 -14.50 8.35
N LYS A 249 -25.55 -14.26 9.65
CA LYS A 249 -25.57 -12.91 10.28
C LYS A 249 -24.59 -11.93 9.63
N MET A 250 -23.39 -12.40 9.29
CA MET A 250 -22.36 -11.56 8.66
C MET A 250 -22.75 -11.12 7.25
N HIS A 251 -23.33 -12.03 6.47
CA HIS A 251 -23.85 -11.68 5.14
C HIS A 251 -25.06 -10.73 5.25
N LEU A 252 -25.92 -10.91 6.25
CA LEU A 252 -26.99 -9.95 6.55
C LEU A 252 -26.43 -8.56 6.92
N ASN A 253 -25.32 -8.48 7.64
CA ASN A 253 -24.66 -7.19 7.95
C ASN A 253 -24.20 -6.48 6.67
N TYR A 254 -23.60 -7.23 5.73
CA TYR A 254 -23.25 -6.71 4.41
C TYR A 254 -24.48 -6.19 3.65
N LEU A 255 -25.53 -7.01 3.51
CA LEU A 255 -26.77 -6.59 2.82
C LEU A 255 -27.43 -5.39 3.51
N GLY A 256 -27.36 -5.33 4.84
CA GLY A 256 -27.91 -4.25 5.65
C GLY A 256 -27.21 -2.90 5.50
N ASN A 257 -26.05 -2.84 4.84
CA ASN A 257 -25.44 -1.59 4.42
C ASN A 257 -26.17 -0.94 3.22
N TYR A 258 -27.14 -1.63 2.62
CA TYR A 258 -27.89 -1.17 1.46
C TYR A 258 -29.39 -1.31 1.66
N ILE A 259 -29.83 -2.54 1.95
CA ILE A 259 -31.22 -2.93 2.14
C ILE A 259 -31.81 -2.23 3.38
N GLY A 260 -33.10 -1.90 3.35
CA GLY A 260 -33.70 -1.06 4.40
C GLY A 260 -33.45 0.44 4.17
N ASN A 261 -33.11 0.83 2.93
CA ASN A 261 -32.73 2.18 2.54
C ASN A 261 -31.64 2.77 3.47
N TRP A 262 -30.56 2.01 3.68
CA TRP A 262 -29.39 2.46 4.44
C TRP A 262 -28.47 3.31 3.57
N TRP A 263 -28.18 2.82 2.37
CA TRP A 263 -27.47 3.50 1.31
C TRP A 263 -28.16 3.23 -0.02
N ASN A 264 -28.25 4.23 -0.90
CA ASN A 264 -28.78 4.04 -2.25
C ASN A 264 -28.11 4.94 -3.31
N PRO A 265 -28.19 4.59 -4.62
CA PRO A 265 -27.53 5.36 -5.69
C PRO A 265 -28.04 6.79 -5.89
N ILE A 266 -29.22 7.14 -5.39
CA ILE A 266 -29.86 8.45 -5.59
C ILE A 266 -29.56 9.40 -4.43
N ASP A 267 -29.74 8.94 -3.19
CA ASP A 267 -29.60 9.74 -1.97
C ASP A 267 -28.22 9.55 -1.31
N GLY A 268 -27.42 8.58 -1.76
CA GLY A 268 -26.17 8.20 -1.11
C GLY A 268 -26.42 7.53 0.25
N CYS A 269 -25.67 7.94 1.28
CA CYS A 269 -25.81 7.40 2.62
C CYS A 269 -26.98 8.05 3.38
N VAL A 270 -28.13 7.38 3.38
CA VAL A 270 -29.33 7.84 4.13
C VAL A 270 -29.07 7.77 5.63
N ALA A 271 -28.48 6.66 6.10
CA ALA A 271 -28.19 6.44 7.52
C ALA A 271 -27.16 7.43 8.11
N CYS A 272 -26.39 8.13 7.28
CA CYS A 272 -25.38 9.09 7.72
C CYS A 272 -25.97 10.38 8.33
N ASN A 273 -27.27 10.62 8.12
CA ASN A 273 -27.99 11.79 8.61
C ASN A 273 -29.02 11.46 9.70
N GLU A 274 -29.02 10.22 10.19
CA GLU A 274 -29.97 9.73 11.18
C GLU A 274 -29.33 9.64 12.56
N ASP A 275 -30.14 9.89 13.60
CA ASP A 275 -29.77 9.75 15.01
C ASP A 275 -28.48 10.49 15.41
N LEU A 276 -28.17 11.61 14.75
CA LEU A 276 -26.96 12.38 15.00
C LEU A 276 -26.99 13.07 16.38
N ILE A 277 -25.85 13.07 17.06
CA ILE A 277 -25.62 13.91 18.25
C ILE A 277 -25.24 15.31 17.77
N GLN A 278 -25.81 16.35 18.40
CA GLN A 278 -25.39 17.74 18.19
C GLN A 278 -24.39 18.13 19.30
N LEU A 279 -23.18 18.50 18.91
CA LEU A 279 -22.19 19.04 19.83
C LEU A 279 -22.38 20.56 19.95
N ASN A 280 -22.62 21.05 21.16
CA ASN A 280 -22.83 22.48 21.40
C ASN A 280 -21.49 23.23 21.39
N SER A 281 -21.24 24.06 20.38
CA SER A 281 -20.00 24.84 20.28
C SER A 281 -19.95 26.05 21.23
N ASP A 282 -21.05 26.41 21.89
CA ASP A 282 -21.12 27.62 22.73
C ASP A 282 -20.49 27.43 24.12
N ASN A 283 -20.34 26.19 24.60
CA ASN A 283 -19.73 25.88 25.89
C ASN A 283 -18.86 24.62 25.81
N GLU A 284 -17.54 24.78 25.97
CA GLU A 284 -16.58 23.67 25.93
C GLU A 284 -16.87 22.58 26.97
N ASN A 285 -17.53 22.91 28.09
CA ASN A 285 -17.87 21.92 29.12
C ASN A 285 -18.98 20.95 28.68
N ASP A 286 -19.74 21.28 27.63
CA ASP A 286 -20.82 20.44 27.11
C ASP A 286 -20.27 19.32 26.20
N PHE A 287 -19.01 19.41 25.77
CA PHE A 287 -18.37 18.37 24.97
C PHE A 287 -18.18 17.08 25.79
N PRO A 288 -18.44 15.90 25.23
CA PRO A 288 -18.15 14.63 25.90
C PRO A 288 -16.68 14.52 26.34
N PHE A 289 -16.41 13.88 27.48
CA PHE A 289 -15.04 13.64 27.89
C PHE A 289 -14.46 12.44 27.13
N VAL A 290 -13.32 12.61 26.48
CA VAL A 290 -12.69 11.58 25.64
C VAL A 290 -11.34 11.19 26.23
N VAL A 291 -11.08 9.88 26.37
CA VAL A 291 -9.72 9.38 26.59
C VAL A 291 -9.14 8.98 25.24
N LEU A 292 -8.05 9.61 24.84
CA LEU A 292 -7.27 9.31 23.65
C LEU A 292 -6.13 8.36 24.02
N ALA A 293 -6.23 7.10 23.60
CA ALA A 293 -5.23 6.07 23.85
C ALA A 293 -4.31 5.89 22.63
N CYS A 294 -3.07 6.35 22.78
CA CYS A 294 -2.01 6.26 21.77
C CYS A 294 -1.21 4.97 21.95
N PHE A 295 -1.07 4.16 20.89
CA PHE A 295 -0.29 2.92 20.93
C PHE A 295 0.92 2.97 20.00
N ILE A 296 2.13 2.91 20.57
CA ILE A 296 3.40 2.81 19.83
C ILE A 296 3.93 1.38 20.00
N ASN A 297 3.44 0.47 19.17
CA ASN A 297 3.72 -0.97 19.27
C ASN A 297 4.98 -1.41 18.51
N SER A 298 5.36 -0.68 17.47
CA SER A 298 6.47 -0.98 16.57
C SER A 298 7.24 0.28 16.19
N GLY A 299 8.44 0.10 15.63
CA GLY A 299 9.25 1.20 15.13
C GLY A 299 8.48 2.04 14.10
N THR A 300 7.95 3.18 14.53
CA THR A 300 7.13 4.05 13.70
C THR A 300 7.94 5.19 13.08
N PRO A 301 7.94 5.36 11.75
CA PRO A 301 8.52 6.51 11.06
C PRO A 301 7.80 7.83 11.41
N PHE A 302 8.55 8.94 11.45
CA PHE A 302 8.02 10.30 11.62
C PHE A 302 7.11 10.45 12.86
N LEU A 303 7.49 9.89 14.01
CA LEU A 303 6.67 9.88 15.23
C LEU A 303 6.29 11.28 15.74
N ASP A 304 7.08 12.31 15.48
CA ASP A 304 6.74 13.70 15.78
C ASP A 304 5.52 14.17 14.97
N LYS A 305 5.39 13.74 13.70
CA LYS A 305 4.22 14.02 12.86
C LYS A 305 2.95 13.32 13.34
N TYR A 306 3.10 12.14 13.93
CA TYR A 306 1.99 11.48 14.64
C TYR A 306 1.44 12.37 15.76
N PHE A 307 2.30 12.85 16.65
CA PHE A 307 1.90 13.75 17.73
C PHE A 307 1.34 15.09 17.21
N GLU A 308 1.96 15.69 16.18
CA GLU A 308 1.41 16.89 15.52
C GLU A 308 -0.03 16.68 15.03
N SER A 309 -0.35 15.51 14.47
CA SER A 309 -1.71 15.21 14.00
C SER A 309 -2.74 15.14 15.15
N ILE A 310 -2.34 14.63 16.32
CA ILE A 310 -3.18 14.62 17.53
C ILE A 310 -3.40 16.05 18.04
N LEU A 311 -2.36 16.87 18.05
CA LEU A 311 -2.43 18.27 18.51
C LEU A 311 -3.35 19.13 17.63
N ARG A 312 -3.54 18.75 16.36
CA ARG A 312 -4.39 19.45 15.40
C ARG A 312 -5.87 19.06 15.50
N LEU A 313 -6.25 18.09 16.33
CA LEU A 313 -7.65 17.73 16.51
C LEU A 313 -8.45 18.96 16.97
N ASP A 314 -9.50 19.28 16.22
CA ASP A 314 -10.42 20.36 16.54
C ASP A 314 -11.41 19.86 17.60
N TYR A 315 -10.98 19.86 18.87
CA TYR A 315 -11.76 19.45 20.03
C TYR A 315 -11.17 20.09 21.30
N PRO A 316 -11.99 20.51 22.29
CA PRO A 316 -11.46 21.16 23.49
C PRO A 316 -10.44 20.28 24.24
N LYS A 317 -9.19 20.73 24.35
CA LYS A 317 -8.11 19.95 24.99
C LYS A 317 -8.42 19.59 26.43
N THR A 318 -9.10 20.46 27.16
CA THR A 318 -9.57 20.24 28.55
C THR A 318 -10.59 19.10 28.68
N ARG A 319 -11.14 18.63 27.55
CA ARG A 319 -12.07 17.50 27.44
C ARG A 319 -11.42 16.26 26.82
N ILE A 320 -10.10 16.24 26.68
CA ILE A 320 -9.33 15.08 26.22
C ILE A 320 -8.31 14.71 27.30
N GLY A 321 -8.33 13.45 27.73
CA GLY A 321 -7.23 12.83 28.50
C GLY A 321 -6.38 11.97 27.57
N ILE A 322 -5.06 12.16 27.55
CA ILE A 322 -4.16 11.39 26.69
C ILE A 322 -3.44 10.33 27.53
N VAL A 323 -3.49 9.08 27.07
CA VAL A 323 -2.64 7.99 27.57
C VAL A 323 -1.80 7.43 26.43
N ILE A 324 -0.49 7.32 26.64
CA ILE A 324 0.46 6.82 25.63
C ILE A 324 1.07 5.51 26.13
N PHE A 325 0.90 4.44 25.37
CA PHE A 325 1.55 3.16 25.60
C PHE A 325 2.71 3.02 24.62
N ASN A 326 3.95 3.14 25.13
CA ASN A 326 5.14 3.00 24.30
C ASN A 326 5.87 1.68 24.56
N ARG A 327 5.95 0.83 23.53
CA ARG A 327 6.70 -0.43 23.57
C ARG A 327 8.04 -0.35 22.84
N VAL A 328 8.39 0.81 22.30
CA VAL A 328 9.59 1.03 21.49
C VAL A 328 10.56 1.92 22.26
N GLU A 329 11.56 1.30 22.87
CA GLU A 329 12.55 2.01 23.70
C GLU A 329 13.21 3.21 22.98
N PRO A 330 13.64 3.12 21.70
CA PRO A 330 14.20 4.28 21.00
C PRO A 330 13.24 5.47 20.86
N HIS A 331 11.93 5.26 20.96
CA HIS A 331 10.93 6.32 20.89
C HIS A 331 10.67 6.99 22.25
N ALA A 332 11.17 6.44 23.35
CA ALA A 332 10.88 6.91 24.70
C ALA A 332 11.22 8.39 24.91
N VAL A 333 12.34 8.87 24.37
CA VAL A 333 12.75 10.28 24.49
C VAL A 333 11.75 11.23 23.80
N LYS A 334 11.23 10.85 22.63
CA LYS A 334 10.23 11.65 21.92
C LYS A 334 8.89 11.66 22.68
N VAL A 335 8.51 10.52 23.27
CA VAL A 335 7.30 10.40 24.10
C VAL A 335 7.43 11.26 25.36
N GLU A 336 8.54 11.16 26.10
CA GLU A 336 8.78 11.96 27.30
C GLU A 336 8.77 13.46 26.98
N HIS A 337 9.41 13.86 25.88
CA HIS A 337 9.35 15.25 25.41
C HIS A 337 7.91 15.72 25.15
N PHE A 338 7.10 14.91 24.48
CA PHE A 338 5.70 15.23 24.21
C PHE A 338 4.88 15.36 25.51
N VAL A 339 5.03 14.40 26.44
CA VAL A 339 4.32 14.43 27.74
C VAL A 339 4.67 15.70 28.50
N ASN A 340 5.96 16.04 28.61
CA ASN A 340 6.41 17.24 29.32
C ASN A 340 5.94 18.53 28.65
N LEU A 341 5.86 18.56 27.31
CA LEU A 341 5.39 19.73 26.57
C LEU A 341 3.88 19.95 26.74
N MET A 342 3.11 18.87 26.87
CA MET A 342 1.64 18.90 26.90
C MET A 342 1.06 18.78 28.32
N ASP A 343 1.90 18.73 29.36
CA ASP A 343 1.47 18.71 30.75
C ASP A 343 0.67 19.98 31.08
N GLY A 344 -0.51 19.81 31.69
CA GLY A 344 -1.44 20.89 32.01
C GLY A 344 -2.28 21.45 30.85
N GLU A 345 -1.99 21.10 29.59
CA GLU A 345 -2.76 21.57 28.41
C GLU A 345 -4.02 20.74 28.15
N TYR A 346 -3.95 19.45 28.48
CA TYR A 346 -5.04 18.47 28.37
C TYR A 346 -5.64 18.15 29.73
N HIS A 347 -6.78 17.44 29.76
CA HIS A 347 -7.37 16.99 31.02
C HIS A 347 -6.38 16.19 31.88
N PHE A 348 -5.63 15.30 31.23
CA PHE A 348 -4.38 14.73 31.72
C PHE A 348 -3.55 14.27 30.52
N VAL A 349 -2.23 14.15 30.71
CA VAL A 349 -1.33 13.46 29.78
C VAL A 349 -0.46 12.52 30.59
N GLN A 350 -0.51 11.24 30.26
CA GLN A 350 0.32 10.22 30.90
C GLN A 350 0.92 9.29 29.85
N ALA A 351 2.17 8.91 30.05
CA ALA A 351 2.78 7.84 29.29
C ALA A 351 3.05 6.66 30.23
N ASP A 352 2.55 5.49 29.84
CA ASP A 352 3.03 4.25 30.39
C ASP A 352 4.24 3.82 29.57
N SER A 353 5.41 3.84 30.22
CA SER A 353 6.67 3.38 29.63
C SER A 353 6.75 1.86 29.54
N ALA A 354 5.61 1.16 29.64
CA ALA A 354 5.47 -0.29 29.71
C ALA A 354 6.10 -1.06 28.54
N ILE A 355 7.42 -1.12 28.52
CA ILE A 355 8.24 -2.17 27.91
C ILE A 355 7.83 -3.54 28.49
N SER A 356 7.20 -3.56 29.67
CA SER A 356 6.68 -4.75 30.36
C SER A 356 5.26 -5.19 29.97
N LEU A 357 4.44 -4.33 29.35
CA LEU A 357 3.09 -4.73 28.91
C LEU A 357 3.13 -5.25 27.47
N THR A 358 2.43 -6.35 27.25
CA THR A 358 2.08 -6.77 25.90
C THR A 358 1.09 -5.76 25.31
N GLU A 359 1.05 -5.60 23.99
CA GLU A 359 0.07 -4.74 23.32
C GLU A 359 -1.36 -5.07 23.77
N ARG A 360 -1.67 -6.36 23.88
CA ARG A 360 -2.95 -6.86 24.37
C ARG A 360 -3.32 -6.29 25.75
N ASN A 361 -2.40 -6.40 26.71
CA ASN A 361 -2.62 -5.89 28.06
C ASN A 361 -2.71 -4.36 28.08
N ALA A 362 -1.96 -3.68 27.21
CA ALA A 362 -2.05 -2.23 27.07
C ALA A 362 -3.41 -1.80 26.52
N ARG A 363 -3.95 -2.51 25.52
CA ARG A 363 -5.29 -2.24 24.96
C ARG A 363 -6.40 -2.50 25.98
N ASP A 364 -6.32 -3.60 26.73
CA ASP A 364 -7.25 -3.86 27.86
C ASP A 364 -7.13 -2.77 28.94
N ARG A 365 -5.90 -2.34 29.29
CA ARG A 365 -5.67 -1.26 30.27
C ARG A 365 -6.26 0.08 29.81
N ALA A 366 -6.26 0.37 28.52
CA ALA A 366 -6.89 1.59 28.00
C ALA A 366 -8.40 1.62 28.25
N VAL A 367 -9.08 0.47 28.18
CA VAL A 367 -10.50 0.34 28.54
C VAL A 367 -10.69 0.63 30.03
N ASP A 368 -9.84 0.05 30.89
CA ASP A 368 -9.89 0.28 32.34
C ASP A 368 -9.68 1.76 32.70
N ILE A 369 -8.68 2.42 32.10
CA ILE A 369 -8.40 3.85 32.34
C ILE A 369 -9.61 4.71 31.94
N CYS A 370 -10.26 4.38 30.82
CA CYS A 370 -11.45 5.11 30.39
C CYS A 370 -12.60 4.95 31.39
N LEU A 371 -12.83 3.72 31.88
CA LEU A 371 -13.83 3.43 32.91
C LEU A 371 -13.51 4.13 34.25
N GLU A 372 -12.26 4.07 34.70
CA GLU A 372 -11.78 4.70 35.95
C GLU A 372 -11.91 6.23 35.92
N SER A 373 -11.67 6.84 34.75
CA SER A 373 -11.74 8.29 34.56
C SER A 373 -13.15 8.82 34.30
N GLY A 374 -14.14 7.95 34.12
CA GLY A 374 -15.51 8.34 33.80
C GLY A 374 -15.65 8.94 32.40
N CYS A 375 -14.85 8.46 31.44
CA CYS A 375 -14.89 8.91 30.05
C CYS A 375 -16.26 8.62 29.39
N ASP A 376 -16.65 9.47 28.45
CA ASP A 376 -17.80 9.21 27.57
C ASP A 376 -17.39 8.39 26.34
N TYR A 377 -16.14 8.55 25.89
CA TYR A 377 -15.59 7.84 24.75
C TYR A 377 -14.10 7.47 24.95
N LEU A 378 -13.72 6.29 24.48
CA LEU A 378 -12.34 5.87 24.28
C LEU A 378 -11.99 6.01 22.80
N PHE A 379 -11.01 6.85 22.47
CA PHE A 379 -10.48 6.99 21.13
C PHE A 379 -9.12 6.32 21.03
N VAL A 380 -9.07 5.16 20.38
CA VAL A 380 -7.86 4.38 20.16
C VAL A 380 -7.17 4.87 18.89
N VAL A 381 -5.88 5.18 18.97
CA VAL A 381 -5.08 5.68 17.85
C VAL A 381 -3.70 5.02 17.87
N ASP A 382 -3.44 4.10 16.95
CA ASP A 382 -2.13 3.50 16.79
C ASP A 382 -1.16 4.49 16.11
N ALA A 383 0.14 4.36 16.38
CA ALA A 383 1.18 5.28 15.92
C ALA A 383 1.34 5.34 14.39
N GLU A 384 0.79 4.37 13.66
CA GLU A 384 0.76 4.35 12.20
C GLU A 384 -0.36 5.22 11.62
N ALA A 385 -1.38 5.55 12.40
CA ALA A 385 -2.47 6.42 11.96
C ALA A 385 -1.98 7.86 11.83
N ARG A 386 -2.19 8.49 10.68
CA ARG A 386 -1.97 9.94 10.47
C ARG A 386 -3.32 10.59 10.26
N ILE A 387 -3.71 11.46 11.20
CA ILE A 387 -4.98 12.19 11.13
C ILE A 387 -4.76 13.45 10.29
N ASP A 388 -5.34 13.48 9.10
CA ASP A 388 -5.26 14.65 8.19
C ASP A 388 -6.42 15.62 8.42
N PHE A 389 -7.58 15.12 8.86
CA PHE A 389 -8.78 15.94 9.08
C PHE A 389 -8.93 16.33 10.56
N PRO A 390 -8.78 17.61 10.93
CA PRO A 390 -8.92 18.09 12.30
C PRO A 390 -10.27 17.73 12.95
N GLY A 391 -11.35 17.70 12.18
CA GLY A 391 -12.71 17.42 12.66
C GLY A 391 -13.02 15.94 12.90
N THR A 392 -12.03 15.05 12.81
CA THR A 392 -12.23 13.59 12.92
C THR A 392 -13.00 13.19 14.17
N LEU A 393 -12.54 13.62 15.36
CA LEU A 393 -13.15 13.21 16.62
C LEU A 393 -14.60 13.71 16.78
N LYS A 394 -14.86 14.98 16.43
CA LYS A 394 -16.23 15.54 16.43
C LYS A 394 -17.15 14.74 15.52
N THR A 395 -16.72 14.51 14.28
CA THR A 395 -17.52 13.82 13.27
C THR A 395 -17.90 12.42 13.73
N LEU A 396 -16.95 11.64 14.27
CA LEU A 396 -17.22 10.28 14.76
C LEU A 396 -18.19 10.26 15.94
N ILE A 397 -18.10 11.22 16.86
CA ILE A 397 -19.02 11.37 17.99
C ILE A 397 -20.43 11.73 17.49
N GLU A 398 -20.53 12.66 16.56
CA GLU A 398 -21.81 13.10 15.97
C GLU A 398 -22.55 11.96 15.27
N LYS A 399 -21.86 10.98 14.67
CA LYS A 399 -22.47 9.77 14.06
C LYS A 399 -23.17 8.85 15.06
N ASN A 400 -22.95 9.04 16.36
CA ASN A 400 -23.68 8.38 17.45
C ASN A 400 -23.68 6.84 17.37
N LYS A 401 -22.55 6.25 16.97
CA LYS A 401 -22.35 4.79 16.94
C LYS A 401 -21.53 4.34 18.14
N SER A 402 -21.83 3.13 18.64
CA SER A 402 -21.11 2.59 19.79
C SER A 402 -19.67 2.20 19.47
N LEU A 403 -19.44 1.69 18.26
CA LEU A 403 -18.12 1.33 17.73
C LEU A 403 -18.00 1.90 16.32
N ILE A 404 -17.06 2.82 16.10
CA ILE A 404 -16.88 3.48 14.80
C ILE A 404 -15.41 3.79 14.52
N ALA A 405 -14.97 3.52 13.29
CA ALA A 405 -13.64 3.82 12.80
C ALA A 405 -13.71 4.83 11.65
N PRO A 406 -12.85 5.86 11.61
CA PRO A 406 -12.62 6.62 10.39
C PRO A 406 -11.87 5.74 9.38
N MET A 407 -12.29 5.73 8.12
CA MET A 407 -11.60 4.98 7.08
C MET A 407 -10.25 5.61 6.77
N MET A 408 -9.18 4.83 6.91
CA MET A 408 -7.80 5.20 6.58
C MET A 408 -7.25 4.26 5.50
N ILE A 409 -6.45 4.79 4.58
CA ILE A 409 -5.82 4.03 3.48
C ILE A 409 -4.31 4.14 3.58
N ARG A 410 -3.60 3.06 3.25
CA ARG A 410 -2.13 3.01 3.23
C ARG A 410 -1.59 3.42 1.85
N GLY A 411 -1.06 4.65 1.75
CA GLY A 411 -0.50 5.18 0.50
C GLY A 411 -1.49 5.19 -0.67
N GLU A 412 -1.01 4.91 -1.88
CA GLU A 412 -1.86 4.73 -3.08
C GLU A 412 -2.42 3.31 -3.23
N ALA A 413 -2.20 2.42 -2.25
CA ALA A 413 -2.69 1.05 -2.30
C ALA A 413 -4.18 0.96 -1.90
N LEU A 414 -4.78 -0.23 -2.08
CA LEU A 414 -6.13 -0.52 -1.57
C LEU A 414 -6.15 -0.97 -0.11
N TRP A 415 -4.99 -1.09 0.55
CA TRP A 415 -4.91 -1.54 1.94
C TRP A 415 -5.52 -0.47 2.87
N SER A 416 -6.46 -0.88 3.72
CA SER A 416 -7.17 0.00 4.65
C SER A 416 -7.22 -0.58 6.07
N ASN A 417 -7.68 0.21 7.03
CA ASN A 417 -7.88 -0.21 8.42
C ASN A 417 -9.19 -1.00 8.65
N PHE A 418 -9.76 -1.62 7.62
CA PHE A 418 -10.97 -2.43 7.74
C PHE A 418 -11.02 -3.58 6.76
N TRP A 419 -11.76 -4.64 7.09
CA TRP A 419 -12.08 -5.73 6.17
C TRP A 419 -13.57 -5.73 5.88
N GLY A 420 -13.94 -5.93 4.61
CA GLY A 420 -15.35 -6.00 4.22
C GLY A 420 -15.98 -7.39 4.41
N ALA A 421 -15.17 -8.45 4.42
CA ALA A 421 -15.62 -9.82 4.60
C ALA A 421 -14.61 -10.66 5.41
N LEU A 422 -15.03 -11.86 5.80
CA LEU A 422 -14.18 -12.88 6.42
C LEU A 422 -14.28 -14.18 5.63
N ASN A 423 -13.20 -14.96 5.61
CA ASN A 423 -13.26 -16.35 5.18
C ASN A 423 -13.82 -17.25 6.31
N ASP A 424 -13.99 -18.54 6.03
CA ASP A 424 -14.55 -19.51 7.00
C ASP A 424 -13.69 -19.68 8.27
N ASP A 425 -12.39 -19.40 8.18
CA ASP A 425 -11.46 -19.43 9.31
C ASP A 425 -11.47 -18.13 10.15
N GLY A 426 -12.25 -17.13 9.73
CA GLY A 426 -12.37 -15.84 10.42
C GLY A 426 -11.25 -14.84 10.11
N PHE A 427 -10.47 -15.07 9.05
CA PHE A 427 -9.42 -14.18 8.54
C PHE A 427 -9.95 -13.33 7.37
N TYR A 428 -9.09 -12.41 6.89
CA TYR A 428 -9.40 -11.50 5.80
C TYR A 428 -9.99 -12.20 4.58
N ALA A 429 -11.13 -11.67 4.12
CA ALA A 429 -11.63 -11.84 2.77
C ALA A 429 -12.06 -10.48 2.20
N ARG A 430 -11.99 -10.34 0.89
CA ARG A 430 -12.45 -9.13 0.20
C ARG A 430 -13.96 -9.23 -0.04
N SER A 431 -14.73 -8.23 0.40
CA SER A 431 -16.14 -8.08 0.00
C SER A 431 -16.26 -7.48 -1.39
N ASP A 432 -17.40 -7.70 -2.03
CA ASP A 432 -17.68 -7.21 -3.39
C ASP A 432 -17.61 -5.67 -3.50
N ASP A 433 -17.99 -4.97 -2.43
CA ASP A 433 -18.01 -3.51 -2.36
C ASP A 433 -16.74 -2.88 -1.78
N TYR A 434 -15.76 -3.69 -1.34
CA TYR A 434 -14.55 -3.19 -0.67
C TYR A 434 -13.83 -2.11 -1.48
N ILE A 435 -13.64 -2.35 -2.78
CA ILE A 435 -12.91 -1.41 -3.65
C ILE A 435 -13.68 -0.10 -3.78
N SER A 436 -15.00 -0.14 -3.93
CA SER A 436 -15.82 1.07 -4.05
C SER A 436 -15.89 1.87 -2.74
N ILE A 437 -15.84 1.20 -1.59
CA ILE A 437 -15.74 1.86 -0.28
C ILE A 437 -14.34 2.49 -0.12
N ALA A 438 -13.27 1.72 -0.36
CA ALA A 438 -11.88 2.18 -0.20
C ALA A 438 -11.55 3.33 -1.16
N LYS A 439 -11.93 3.23 -2.44
CA LYS A 439 -11.77 4.33 -3.41
C LYS A 439 -12.75 5.48 -3.21
N ARG A 440 -13.66 5.38 -2.23
CA ARG A 440 -14.70 6.37 -1.94
C ARG A 440 -15.64 6.65 -3.12
N GLU A 441 -15.85 5.66 -3.98
CA GLU A 441 -16.89 5.68 -5.00
C GLU A 441 -18.28 5.58 -4.36
N ARG A 442 -18.37 4.89 -3.21
CA ARG A 442 -19.53 4.85 -2.33
C ARG A 442 -19.16 5.46 -0.99
N LEU A 443 -19.66 6.67 -0.73
CA LEU A 443 -19.52 7.34 0.57
C LEU A 443 -20.66 6.91 1.50
N GLY A 444 -20.32 6.58 2.75
CA GLY A 444 -21.30 6.21 3.76
C GLY A 444 -20.72 5.68 5.06
N LEU A 445 -21.61 5.05 5.81
CA LEU A 445 -21.33 4.40 7.09
C LEU A 445 -21.57 2.90 6.93
N TRP A 446 -20.53 2.09 7.12
CA TRP A 446 -20.52 0.68 6.71
C TRP A 446 -20.36 -0.23 7.92
N ASN A 447 -21.32 -1.11 8.17
CA ASN A 447 -21.17 -2.19 9.16
C ASN A 447 -20.24 -3.25 8.58
N VAL A 448 -19.07 -3.45 9.20
CA VAL A 448 -17.99 -4.29 8.72
C VAL A 448 -17.61 -5.36 9.75
N PRO A 449 -17.07 -6.51 9.33
CA PRO A 449 -16.63 -7.56 10.25
C PRO A 449 -15.40 -7.22 11.08
N HIS A 450 -14.58 -6.27 10.65
CA HIS A 450 -13.29 -5.96 11.27
C HIS A 450 -12.85 -4.53 10.92
N PHE A 451 -12.35 -3.81 11.92
CA PHE A 451 -11.55 -2.58 11.77
C PHE A 451 -10.40 -2.61 12.78
N SER A 452 -9.38 -1.78 12.54
CA SER A 452 -8.17 -1.68 13.36
C SER A 452 -7.58 -0.27 13.30
N THR A 453 -6.39 -0.08 13.89
CA THR A 453 -5.52 1.11 13.78
C THR A 453 -6.05 2.40 14.42
N ILE A 454 -7.29 2.80 14.16
CA ILE A 454 -7.92 3.99 14.72
C ILE A 454 -9.43 3.81 14.82
N TYR A 455 -10.00 4.04 16.00
CA TYR A 455 -11.43 3.85 16.25
C TYR A 455 -11.90 4.44 17.57
N LEU A 456 -13.19 4.73 17.63
CA LEU A 456 -13.88 5.32 18.77
C LEU A 456 -14.86 4.31 19.37
N ILE A 457 -14.82 4.18 20.69
CA ILE A 457 -15.71 3.33 21.49
C ILE A 457 -16.51 4.22 22.44
N ARG A 458 -17.83 4.11 22.41
CA ARG A 458 -18.73 4.86 23.31
C ARG A 458 -18.91 4.14 24.65
N LYS A 459 -19.17 4.90 25.71
CA LYS A 459 -19.26 4.39 27.10
C LYS A 459 -20.25 3.23 27.33
N ASP A 460 -21.32 3.13 26.53
CA ASP A 460 -22.32 2.06 26.63
C ASP A 460 -21.77 0.66 26.31
N ARG A 461 -20.59 0.58 25.70
CA ARG A 461 -19.92 -0.69 25.41
C ARG A 461 -18.68 -0.96 26.25
N LEU A 462 -18.06 0.06 26.86
CA LEU A 462 -16.78 -0.09 27.55
C LEU A 462 -16.80 -1.20 28.62
N SER A 463 -17.81 -1.23 29.49
CA SER A 463 -17.93 -2.25 30.54
C SER A 463 -18.17 -3.67 30.01
N LEU A 464 -18.72 -3.79 28.80
CA LEU A 464 -18.97 -5.06 28.12
C LEU A 464 -17.75 -5.57 27.36
N LEU A 465 -16.76 -4.69 27.10
CA LEU A 465 -15.55 -4.97 26.33
C LEU A 465 -14.34 -5.29 27.22
N LEU A 466 -14.53 -5.46 28.53
CA LEU A 466 -13.47 -5.92 29.43
C LEU A 466 -12.91 -7.26 28.92
N SER A 467 -11.59 -7.30 28.73
CA SER A 467 -10.85 -8.44 28.19
C SER A 467 -11.19 -8.80 26.73
N ALA A 468 -11.84 -7.92 25.96
CA ALA A 468 -12.17 -8.19 24.55
C ALA A 468 -10.90 -8.37 23.70
N TYR A 469 -9.85 -7.59 23.97
CA TYR A 469 -8.57 -7.77 23.30
C TYR A 469 -7.89 -9.08 23.70
N SER A 470 -8.30 -9.72 24.80
CA SER A 470 -7.79 -11.00 25.30
C SER A 470 -8.71 -12.20 25.09
N TYR A 471 -9.84 -12.02 24.41
CA TYR A 471 -10.84 -13.07 24.19
C TYR A 471 -10.29 -14.31 23.48
N ASN A 472 -9.53 -14.12 22.39
CA ASN A 472 -8.86 -15.18 21.67
C ASN A 472 -7.36 -14.87 21.55
N VAL A 473 -6.57 -15.52 22.40
CA VAL A 473 -5.11 -15.31 22.47
C VAL A 473 -4.35 -15.85 21.26
N LYS A 474 -4.97 -16.67 20.40
CA LYS A 474 -4.35 -17.16 19.17
C LYS A 474 -4.35 -16.13 18.04
N ASN A 475 -5.32 -15.21 18.07
CA ASN A 475 -5.43 -14.10 17.14
C ASN A 475 -4.60 -12.91 17.64
N ASP A 476 -4.22 -11.99 16.76
CA ASP A 476 -3.71 -10.69 17.22
C ASP A 476 -4.79 -9.93 18.04
N PRO A 477 -4.39 -8.91 18.82
CA PRO A 477 -5.33 -8.20 19.69
C PRO A 477 -6.54 -7.59 18.98
N ASP A 478 -6.38 -7.06 17.77
CA ASP A 478 -7.46 -6.42 17.02
C ASP A 478 -8.42 -7.47 16.43
N MET A 479 -7.89 -8.57 15.90
CA MET A 479 -8.72 -9.72 15.51
C MET A 479 -9.47 -10.33 16.70
N SER A 480 -8.84 -10.43 17.87
CA SER A 480 -9.50 -10.89 19.11
C SER A 480 -10.65 -9.97 19.51
N PHE A 481 -10.40 -8.65 19.53
CA PHE A 481 -11.40 -7.64 19.86
C PHE A 481 -12.59 -7.67 18.91
N THR A 482 -12.33 -7.67 17.61
CA THR A 482 -13.39 -7.68 16.59
C THR A 482 -14.14 -9.02 16.57
N GLN A 483 -13.46 -10.16 16.83
CA GLN A 483 -14.13 -11.45 17.03
C GLN A 483 -15.09 -11.40 18.21
N PHE A 484 -14.64 -10.88 19.36
CA PHE A 484 -15.49 -10.70 20.53
C PHE A 484 -16.73 -9.86 20.21
N CYS A 485 -16.55 -8.73 19.52
CA CYS A 485 -17.65 -7.85 19.12
C CYS A 485 -18.68 -8.59 18.24
N ARG A 486 -18.22 -9.32 17.21
CA ARG A 486 -19.11 -10.12 16.35
C ARG A 486 -19.87 -11.18 17.14
N GLU A 487 -19.21 -11.89 18.05
CA GLU A 487 -19.85 -12.95 18.83
C GLU A 487 -20.86 -12.43 19.86
N LYS A 488 -20.68 -11.19 20.32
CA LYS A 488 -21.64 -10.45 21.16
C LYS A 488 -22.72 -9.70 20.38
N GLY A 489 -22.64 -9.68 19.04
CA GLY A 489 -23.59 -8.96 18.19
C GLY A 489 -23.43 -7.45 18.21
N PHE A 490 -22.24 -6.95 18.57
CA PHE A 490 -21.90 -5.53 18.49
C PHE A 490 -21.50 -5.18 17.05
N PHE A 491 -22.20 -4.22 16.46
CA PHE A 491 -21.90 -3.72 15.13
C PHE A 491 -20.71 -2.80 15.17
N MET A 492 -19.93 -2.88 14.09
CA MET A 492 -18.65 -2.24 13.95
C MET A 492 -18.71 -1.39 12.68
N TYR A 493 -18.70 -0.08 12.83
CA TYR A 493 -18.91 0.83 11.70
C TYR A 493 -17.61 1.43 11.20
N VAL A 494 -17.49 1.58 9.88
CA VAL A 494 -16.46 2.39 9.23
C VAL A 494 -17.13 3.56 8.53
N ASP A 495 -16.65 4.77 8.78
CA ASP A 495 -17.09 5.98 8.10
C ASP A 495 -16.05 6.41 7.07
N ASN A 496 -16.48 6.54 5.81
CA ASN A 496 -15.63 7.05 4.72
C ASN A 496 -16.17 8.35 4.11
N THR A 497 -17.08 9.04 4.77
CA THR A 497 -17.68 10.30 4.29
C THR A 497 -16.66 11.44 4.19
N GLU A 498 -15.66 11.49 5.08
CA GLU A 498 -14.59 12.49 5.08
C GLU A 498 -13.20 11.91 4.79
N LYS A 499 -12.26 12.73 4.31
CA LYS A 499 -10.85 12.32 4.11
C LYS A 499 -10.11 12.40 5.43
N TYR A 500 -10.37 11.42 6.30
CA TYR A 500 -9.89 11.41 7.68
C TYR A 500 -8.37 11.40 7.81
N GLY A 501 -7.67 10.69 6.93
CA GLY A 501 -6.23 10.51 7.04
C GLY A 501 -5.72 9.31 6.25
N HIS A 502 -4.55 8.81 6.65
CA HIS A 502 -3.87 7.70 6.01
C HIS A 502 -3.06 6.86 7.02
N ILE A 503 -2.60 5.70 6.57
CA ILE A 503 -1.80 4.75 7.36
C ILE A 503 -0.35 4.78 6.88
N MET A 504 0.58 4.91 7.81
CA MET A 504 2.02 4.85 7.56
C MET A 504 2.50 3.42 7.36
N VAL A 505 3.53 3.25 6.54
CA VAL A 505 4.22 1.96 6.39
C VAL A 505 5.38 1.89 7.38
N SER A 506 5.27 1.06 8.41
CA SER A 506 6.33 0.81 9.41
C SER A 506 7.19 -0.42 9.09
N ASP A 507 6.82 -1.20 8.06
CA ASP A 507 7.49 -2.44 7.67
C ASP A 507 9.00 -2.23 7.49
N ASN A 508 9.81 -3.01 8.21
CA ASN A 508 11.28 -2.95 8.21
C ASN A 508 11.91 -1.61 8.66
N TYR A 509 11.15 -0.72 9.31
CA TYR A 509 11.72 0.48 9.90
C TYR A 509 12.61 0.11 11.10
N ASN A 510 13.86 0.61 11.11
CA ASN A 510 14.79 0.38 12.21
C ASN A 510 14.84 1.59 13.15
N PRO A 511 14.14 1.56 14.30
CA PRO A 511 14.10 2.70 15.23
C PRO A 511 15.44 2.96 15.94
N LEU A 512 16.41 2.03 15.87
CA LEU A 512 17.76 2.24 16.43
C LEU A 512 18.63 3.14 15.55
N ASN A 513 18.33 3.24 14.25
CA ASN A 513 19.01 4.18 13.38
C ASN A 513 18.43 5.57 13.64
N ARG A 514 19.24 6.46 14.23
CA ARG A 514 18.86 7.86 14.50
C ARG A 514 18.37 8.61 13.25
N PHE A 515 18.85 8.21 12.07
CA PHE A 515 18.51 8.82 10.78
C PHE A 515 17.47 8.01 10.00
N ALA A 516 16.77 7.04 10.62
CA ALA A 516 15.88 6.13 9.90
C ALA A 516 14.81 6.83 9.04
N ASP A 517 14.23 7.93 9.51
CA ASP A 517 13.28 8.74 8.75
C ASP A 517 13.88 9.29 7.44
N PHE A 518 15.18 9.63 7.45
CA PHE A 518 15.91 10.15 6.28
C PHE A 518 15.94 9.16 5.12
N TYR A 519 15.99 7.85 5.41
CA TYR A 519 16.05 6.77 4.42
C TYR A 519 14.68 6.32 3.91
N ASN A 520 13.58 6.92 4.40
CA ASN A 520 12.23 6.37 4.29
C ASN A 520 11.40 6.93 3.11
N ILE A 521 12.05 7.58 2.14
CA ILE A 521 11.42 8.20 0.96
C ILE A 521 10.52 7.26 0.15
N PHE A 522 10.83 5.96 0.09
CA PHE A 522 10.06 5.00 -0.70
C PHE A 522 8.77 4.54 -0.03
N GLN A 523 8.81 4.38 1.30
CA GLN A 523 7.69 3.83 2.07
C GLN A 523 6.68 4.92 2.43
N ASN A 524 7.18 6.09 2.84
CA ASN A 524 6.35 7.20 3.33
C ASN A 524 6.81 8.51 2.66
N ARG A 525 6.61 8.57 1.34
CA ARG A 525 7.05 9.67 0.47
C ARG A 525 6.48 11.02 0.91
N ARG A 526 5.20 11.08 1.27
CA ARG A 526 4.50 12.31 1.65
C ARG A 526 5.17 12.99 2.86
N GLU A 527 5.44 12.22 3.92
CA GLU A 527 6.07 12.72 5.14
C GLU A 527 7.54 13.08 4.90
N TRP A 528 8.20 12.31 4.02
CA TRP A 528 9.56 12.61 3.58
C TRP A 528 9.62 13.93 2.83
N GLU A 529 8.73 14.16 1.85
CA GLU A 529 8.63 15.40 1.08
C GLU A 529 8.36 16.60 2.00
N GLU A 530 7.40 16.50 2.92
CA GLU A 530 7.08 17.56 3.88
C GLU A 530 8.28 17.94 4.77
N ARG A 531 9.09 16.95 5.17
CA ARG A 531 10.24 17.21 6.04
C ARG A 531 11.47 17.69 5.29
N TYR A 532 11.73 17.13 4.10
CA TYR A 532 13.05 17.21 3.47
C TYR A 532 13.11 18.04 2.19
N LEU A 533 12.00 18.34 1.53
CA LEU A 533 11.99 19.29 0.42
C LEU A 533 11.86 20.73 0.92
N ASP A 534 12.42 21.67 0.16
CA ASP A 534 12.18 23.09 0.41
C ASP A 534 10.71 23.41 0.11
N GLU A 535 10.08 24.24 0.95
CA GLU A 535 8.67 24.61 0.81
C GLU A 535 8.36 25.25 -0.56
N LYS A 536 9.36 25.90 -1.18
CA LYS A 536 9.26 26.57 -2.49
C LYS A 536 9.69 25.69 -3.65
N TYR A 537 10.08 24.44 -3.41
CA TYR A 537 10.48 23.52 -4.48
C TYR A 537 9.38 23.37 -5.53
N TRP A 538 8.13 23.20 -5.12
CA TRP A 538 7.00 23.00 -6.03
C TRP A 538 6.74 24.22 -6.93
N ASP A 539 7.08 25.43 -6.48
CA ASP A 539 6.95 26.63 -7.30
C ASP A 539 7.82 26.57 -8.54
N THR A 540 8.97 25.87 -8.47
CA THR A 540 9.92 25.74 -9.59
C THR A 540 9.33 25.04 -10.80
N LEU A 541 8.29 24.21 -10.60
CA LEU A 541 7.63 23.44 -11.65
C LEU A 541 6.51 24.22 -12.34
N ASN A 542 6.06 25.36 -11.78
CA ASN A 542 5.03 26.20 -12.40
C ASN A 542 5.53 26.82 -13.71
N ASN A 543 4.72 26.82 -14.78
CA ASN A 543 5.15 27.32 -16.10
C ASN A 543 5.74 28.74 -16.09
N ASP A 544 5.22 29.62 -15.22
CA ASP A 544 5.65 31.03 -15.15
C ASP A 544 6.86 31.26 -14.24
N TYR A 545 7.34 30.24 -13.53
CA TYR A 545 8.47 30.38 -12.61
C TYR A 545 9.75 30.75 -13.36
N GLN A 546 10.36 31.85 -12.93
CA GLN A 546 11.61 32.37 -13.49
C GLN A 546 12.77 31.89 -12.62
N PHE A 547 13.66 31.09 -13.21
CA PHE A 547 14.86 30.62 -12.53
C PHE A 547 15.86 31.76 -12.34
N GLU A 548 16.51 31.79 -11.18
CA GLU A 548 17.67 32.64 -10.97
C GLU A 548 18.84 32.08 -11.79
N LEU A 549 19.46 32.94 -12.60
CA LEU A 549 20.64 32.62 -13.41
C LEU A 549 21.83 33.44 -12.90
N PRO A 550 22.46 33.06 -11.78
CA PRO A 550 23.58 33.83 -11.23
C PRO A 550 24.76 33.94 -12.21
N CYS A 551 24.92 32.96 -13.11
CA CYS A 551 25.85 32.98 -14.23
C CYS A 551 25.16 32.45 -15.50
N PRO A 552 25.69 32.72 -16.71
CA PRO A 552 25.12 32.18 -17.96
C PRO A 552 24.97 30.65 -17.90
N ASP A 553 23.77 30.14 -18.21
CA ASP A 553 23.40 28.72 -18.17
C ASP A 553 23.66 27.98 -16.84
N VAL A 554 23.73 28.72 -15.74
CA VAL A 554 23.79 28.18 -14.37
C VAL A 554 22.46 28.47 -13.69
N TYR A 555 21.62 27.45 -13.53
CA TYR A 555 20.30 27.57 -12.92
C TYR A 555 20.39 27.39 -11.41
N HIS A 556 19.74 28.27 -10.65
CA HIS A 556 19.73 28.26 -9.19
C HIS A 556 18.29 28.16 -8.68
N PHE A 557 18.00 27.16 -7.84
CA PHE A 557 16.65 26.88 -7.37
C PHE A 557 16.61 26.20 -6.00
N PRO A 558 15.52 26.40 -5.21
CA PRO A 558 15.31 25.69 -3.96
C PRO A 558 15.06 24.20 -4.21
N LEU A 559 15.72 23.32 -3.45
CA LEU A 559 15.52 21.87 -3.56
C LEU A 559 15.21 21.24 -2.20
N PHE A 560 16.08 21.41 -1.21
CA PHE A 560 15.97 20.75 0.08
C PHE A 560 15.69 21.70 1.24
N SER A 561 15.01 21.19 2.26
CA SER A 561 14.84 21.89 3.52
C SER A 561 16.17 21.97 4.27
N LYS A 562 16.28 22.92 5.20
CA LYS A 562 17.42 23.01 6.12
C LYS A 562 17.59 21.74 6.95
N GLN A 563 16.49 21.01 7.22
CA GLN A 563 16.52 19.77 7.98
C GLN A 563 17.20 18.66 7.20
N PHE A 564 16.91 18.52 5.90
CA PHE A 564 17.61 17.57 5.02
C PHE A 564 19.11 17.84 5.03
N CYS A 565 19.52 19.08 4.83
CA CYS A 565 20.95 19.43 4.80
C CYS A 565 21.65 19.11 6.12
N LYS A 566 21.01 19.44 7.25
CA LYS A 566 21.53 19.16 8.60
C LYS A 566 21.67 17.65 8.84
N GLU A 567 20.68 16.86 8.47
CA GLU A 567 20.73 15.41 8.64
C GLU A 567 21.73 14.75 7.70
N LEU A 568 21.82 15.18 6.44
CA LEU A 568 22.83 14.68 5.51
C LEU A 568 24.25 14.93 6.03
N ILE A 569 24.54 16.15 6.51
CA ILE A 569 25.84 16.46 7.14
C ILE A 569 26.08 15.53 8.34
N ALA A 570 25.07 15.32 9.19
CA ALA A 570 25.18 14.44 10.35
C ALA A 570 25.42 12.97 9.97
N VAL A 571 24.79 12.47 8.91
CA VAL A 571 25.02 11.11 8.35
C VAL A 571 26.47 10.98 7.90
N MET A 572 26.97 11.96 7.14
CA MET A 572 28.34 11.95 6.61
C MET A 572 29.38 12.04 7.72
N GLU A 573 29.20 12.93 8.69
CA GLU A 573 30.13 13.04 9.83
C GLU A 573 30.04 11.84 10.79
N ASN A 574 28.87 11.22 10.94
CA ASN A 574 28.72 9.98 11.70
C ASN A 574 29.43 8.79 11.02
N TYR A 575 29.45 8.74 9.68
CA TYR A 575 30.25 7.77 8.94
C TYR A 575 31.76 8.03 9.10
N GLY A 576 32.16 9.30 9.02
CA GLY A 576 33.48 9.81 9.43
C GLY A 576 34.67 9.38 8.56
N ARG A 577 34.51 8.47 7.60
CA ARG A 577 35.59 7.97 6.73
C ARG A 577 35.75 8.80 5.46
N TRP A 578 36.05 10.10 5.63
CA TRP A 578 36.32 11.04 4.54
C TRP A 578 37.54 10.63 3.71
N SER A 579 37.52 10.95 2.41
CA SER A 579 38.65 10.69 1.52
C SER A 579 39.93 11.42 1.97
N SER A 580 41.07 11.03 1.42
CA SER A 580 42.35 11.72 1.62
C SER A 580 42.48 13.02 0.83
N GLY A 581 41.61 13.27 -0.15
CA GLY A 581 41.77 14.36 -1.13
C GLY A 581 42.94 14.13 -2.10
N SER A 582 43.38 12.88 -2.26
CA SER A 582 44.45 12.50 -3.19
C SER A 582 43.87 11.75 -4.39
N ASN A 583 44.59 11.74 -5.52
CA ASN A 583 44.15 11.06 -6.74
C ASN A 583 43.97 9.54 -6.58
N LEU A 584 44.44 8.94 -5.48
CA LEU A 584 44.31 7.51 -5.22
C LEU A 584 43.26 7.29 -4.14
N ASP A 585 42.16 6.65 -4.52
CA ASP A 585 41.08 6.33 -3.59
C ASP A 585 40.62 4.88 -3.78
N SER A 586 41.07 4.01 -2.87
CA SER A 586 40.72 2.59 -2.86
C SER A 586 39.25 2.31 -2.55
N ARG A 587 38.47 3.33 -2.15
CA ARG A 587 37.03 3.24 -1.91
C ARG A 587 36.24 3.36 -3.22
N LEU A 588 36.87 3.85 -4.30
CA LEU A 588 36.26 4.00 -5.63
C LEU A 588 36.53 2.77 -6.52
N ALA A 589 35.56 2.43 -7.35
CA ALA A 589 35.73 1.45 -8.41
C ALA A 589 36.75 1.97 -9.44
N GLY A 590 37.97 1.42 -9.43
CA GLY A 590 39.08 1.83 -10.30
C GLY A 590 40.23 2.55 -9.57
N GLY A 591 40.07 2.89 -8.29
CA GLY A 591 41.18 3.33 -7.43
C GLY A 591 41.76 4.72 -7.70
N TYR A 592 41.23 5.46 -8.69
CA TYR A 592 41.81 6.73 -9.16
C TYR A 592 40.77 7.81 -9.43
N GLU A 593 41.02 9.01 -8.92
CA GLU A 593 40.18 10.20 -9.08
C GLU A 593 40.96 11.31 -9.79
N ASN A 594 40.43 11.80 -10.92
CA ASN A 594 41.13 12.79 -11.76
C ASN A 594 41.22 14.18 -11.11
N VAL A 595 40.25 14.50 -10.26
CA VAL A 595 40.13 15.79 -9.56
C VAL A 595 39.69 15.47 -8.13
N PRO A 596 40.64 15.16 -7.22
CA PRO A 596 40.28 14.58 -5.95
C PRO A 596 39.67 15.61 -5.00
N THR A 597 38.62 15.21 -4.31
CA THR A 597 37.99 15.99 -3.24
C THR A 597 37.99 15.21 -1.93
N ARG A 598 37.94 15.89 -0.79
CA ARG A 598 37.65 15.25 0.50
C ARG A 598 36.15 14.98 0.61
N ASP A 599 35.77 13.74 0.32
CA ASP A 599 34.38 13.38 0.13
C ASP A 599 33.98 12.02 0.72
N ILE A 600 32.66 11.83 0.74
CA ILE A 600 31.96 10.57 1.01
C ILE A 600 30.87 10.41 -0.06
N HIS A 601 30.86 9.26 -0.73
CA HIS A 601 29.87 8.90 -1.73
C HIS A 601 28.59 8.34 -1.10
N MET A 602 27.45 8.54 -1.77
CA MET A 602 26.14 8.09 -1.29
C MET A 602 26.06 6.57 -1.07
N ASN A 603 26.77 5.78 -1.88
CA ASN A 603 26.81 4.32 -1.74
C ASN A 603 27.56 3.87 -0.46
N GLN A 604 28.46 4.68 0.08
CA GLN A 604 29.21 4.37 1.31
C GLN A 604 28.37 4.52 2.57
N VAL A 605 27.25 5.24 2.47
CA VAL A 605 26.29 5.49 3.55
C VAL A 605 24.89 4.93 3.21
N ASP A 606 24.82 3.98 2.28
CA ASP A 606 23.61 3.28 1.85
C ASP A 606 22.46 4.21 1.39
N PHE A 607 22.79 5.38 0.85
CA PHE A 607 21.83 6.40 0.40
C PHE A 607 21.76 6.57 -1.12
N GLU A 608 22.53 5.79 -1.88
CA GLU A 608 22.59 5.89 -3.35
C GLU A 608 21.22 5.68 -4.02
N ARG A 609 20.47 4.66 -3.59
CA ARG A 609 19.16 4.36 -4.18
C ARG A 609 18.16 5.50 -3.96
N GLN A 610 18.12 6.04 -2.75
CA GLN A 610 17.29 7.18 -2.36
C GLN A 610 17.69 8.41 -3.18
N TRP A 611 19.00 8.66 -3.29
CA TRP A 611 19.52 9.78 -4.05
C TRP A 611 19.20 9.70 -5.55
N LEU A 612 19.34 8.53 -6.17
CA LEU A 612 18.94 8.33 -7.58
C LEU A 612 17.45 8.56 -7.79
N ASN A 613 16.60 8.15 -6.85
CA ASN A 613 15.17 8.45 -6.90
C ASN A 613 14.91 9.96 -6.79
N ILE A 614 15.62 10.66 -5.90
CA ILE A 614 15.55 12.13 -5.79
C ILE A 614 15.95 12.81 -7.10
N LEU A 615 17.00 12.33 -7.78
CA LEU A 615 17.41 12.87 -9.08
C LEU A 615 16.30 12.70 -10.13
N ASP A 616 15.65 11.54 -10.21
CA ASP A 616 14.59 11.27 -11.19
C ASP A 616 13.27 12.01 -10.88
N GLU A 617 12.89 12.04 -9.60
CA GLU A 617 11.60 12.59 -9.17
C GLU A 617 11.63 14.10 -9.00
N TYR A 618 12.74 14.68 -8.53
CA TYR A 618 12.78 16.11 -8.17
C TYR A 618 13.74 16.95 -9.01
N VAL A 619 14.88 16.41 -9.44
CA VAL A 619 15.86 17.18 -10.23
C VAL A 619 15.54 17.14 -11.72
N ARG A 620 15.24 15.95 -12.28
CA ARG A 620 14.93 15.78 -13.70
C ARG A 620 13.78 16.68 -14.18
N PRO A 621 12.65 16.86 -13.46
CA PRO A 621 11.60 17.78 -13.90
C PRO A 621 12.07 19.24 -14.03
N VAL A 622 12.95 19.69 -13.13
CA VAL A 622 13.56 21.02 -13.20
C VAL A 622 14.54 21.10 -14.37
N GLN A 623 15.34 20.05 -14.59
CA GLN A 623 16.23 19.92 -15.72
C GLN A 623 15.49 20.00 -17.06
N GLU A 624 14.44 19.21 -17.26
CA GLU A 624 13.68 19.15 -18.53
C GLU A 624 13.04 20.50 -18.86
N LYS A 625 12.66 21.27 -17.84
CA LYS A 625 12.11 22.62 -17.99
C LYS A 625 13.17 23.67 -18.37
N THR A 626 14.40 23.51 -17.90
CA THR A 626 15.48 24.49 -18.08
C THR A 626 16.31 24.21 -19.33
N PHE A 627 16.73 22.95 -19.53
CA PHE A 627 17.42 22.50 -20.74
C PHE A 627 16.43 21.87 -21.73
N ILE A 628 15.59 22.71 -22.33
CA ILE A 628 14.55 22.29 -23.28
C ILE A 628 15.19 21.47 -24.42
N GLY A 629 14.65 20.28 -24.68
CA GLY A 629 15.13 19.38 -25.71
C GLY A 629 16.09 18.30 -25.21
N TYR A 630 16.58 18.37 -23.97
CA TYR A 630 17.36 17.31 -23.34
C TYR A 630 16.45 16.41 -22.48
N TYR A 631 16.41 15.12 -22.80
CA TYR A 631 15.56 14.14 -22.13
C TYR A 631 16.35 12.86 -21.82
N ASN A 632 16.39 12.47 -20.55
CA ASN A 632 16.88 11.18 -20.11
C ASN A 632 16.12 10.70 -18.87
N LYS A 633 15.43 9.56 -18.96
CA LYS A 633 14.63 9.00 -17.86
C LYS A 633 14.88 7.49 -17.71
N PRO A 634 15.29 7.00 -16.53
CA PRO A 634 15.76 7.80 -15.39
C PRO A 634 17.11 8.48 -15.70
N PRO A 635 17.46 9.58 -15.01
CA PRO A 635 18.80 10.15 -15.08
C PRO A 635 19.83 9.16 -14.50
N HIS A 636 21.02 9.15 -15.07
CA HIS A 636 22.10 8.26 -14.63
C HIS A 636 23.18 9.04 -13.88
N ALA A 637 23.48 8.68 -12.64
CA ALA A 637 24.54 9.34 -11.89
C ALA A 637 25.32 8.31 -11.05
N ILE A 638 26.60 8.11 -11.37
CA ILE A 638 27.48 7.20 -10.63
C ILE A 638 28.24 7.96 -9.52
N MET A 639 28.60 9.21 -9.80
CA MET A 639 29.36 10.05 -8.88
C MET A 639 28.39 10.97 -8.14
N ASN A 640 27.93 10.50 -6.98
CA ASN A 640 27.08 11.24 -6.05
C ASN A 640 27.77 11.29 -4.69
N PHE A 641 28.18 12.47 -4.24
CA PHE A 641 29.05 12.59 -3.09
C PHE A 641 28.90 13.93 -2.37
N VAL A 642 29.17 13.93 -1.07
CA VAL A 642 29.28 15.15 -0.27
C VAL A 642 30.74 15.51 -0.14
N VAL A 643 31.09 16.76 -0.48
CA VAL A 643 32.42 17.32 -0.32
C VAL A 643 32.49 18.17 0.94
N ARG A 644 33.63 18.12 1.63
CA ARG A 644 33.93 18.95 2.79
C ARG A 644 35.18 19.79 2.55
N TYR A 645 35.02 21.11 2.52
CA TYR A 645 36.15 22.05 2.44
C TYR A 645 36.48 22.65 3.81
N LYS A 646 37.76 22.61 4.18
CA LYS A 646 38.30 23.23 5.39
C LYS A 646 39.67 23.89 5.14
N PRO A 647 39.99 25.00 5.84
CA PRO A 647 41.28 25.69 5.72
C PRO A 647 42.51 24.80 5.95
N ASP A 648 42.41 23.85 6.88
CA ASP A 648 43.48 22.95 7.35
C ASP A 648 43.50 21.58 6.66
N GLU A 649 42.52 21.31 5.78
CA GLU A 649 42.45 20.09 4.98
C GLU A 649 42.56 20.44 3.48
N GLN A 650 41.46 20.35 2.74
CA GLN A 650 41.36 20.82 1.36
C GLN A 650 40.46 22.06 1.34
N PRO A 651 41.00 23.27 1.18
CA PRO A 651 40.20 24.49 1.24
C PRO A 651 39.55 24.88 -0.08
N ALA A 652 40.07 24.39 -1.21
CA ALA A 652 39.70 24.83 -2.55
C ALA A 652 39.75 23.66 -3.54
N LEU A 653 39.20 23.87 -4.73
CA LEU A 653 39.29 22.94 -5.85
C LEU A 653 39.75 23.67 -7.11
N ARG A 654 40.82 23.16 -7.74
CA ARG A 654 41.41 23.75 -8.94
C ARG A 654 40.41 23.83 -10.12
N PRO A 655 40.62 24.70 -11.11
CA PRO A 655 39.82 24.72 -12.33
C PRO A 655 39.74 23.35 -13.02
N HIS A 656 38.52 22.88 -13.31
CA HIS A 656 38.28 21.60 -13.96
C HIS A 656 36.93 21.58 -14.71
N HIS A 657 36.68 20.47 -15.41
CA HIS A 657 35.38 20.10 -15.95
C HIS A 657 34.89 18.84 -15.24
N ASP A 658 33.57 18.72 -15.11
CA ASP A 658 32.95 17.55 -14.55
C ASP A 658 32.80 16.45 -15.59
N ALA A 659 32.78 15.21 -15.12
CA ALA A 659 32.57 14.06 -15.98
C ALA A 659 31.07 13.83 -16.31
N SER A 660 30.25 14.88 -16.38
CA SER A 660 28.79 14.84 -16.55
C SER A 660 28.32 15.56 -17.82
N THR A 661 27.05 15.34 -18.22
CA THR A 661 26.37 16.24 -19.15
C THR A 661 25.98 17.53 -18.41
N TYR A 662 25.37 17.37 -17.24
CA TYR A 662 25.10 18.46 -16.31
C TYR A 662 25.41 18.04 -14.87
N THR A 663 25.81 19.00 -14.06
CA THR A 663 26.14 18.81 -12.65
C THR A 663 25.09 19.49 -11.80
N VAL A 664 24.79 18.86 -10.67
CA VAL A 664 23.96 19.42 -9.59
C VAL A 664 24.88 19.63 -8.39
N ASP A 665 24.96 20.86 -7.89
CA ASP A 665 25.76 21.26 -6.72
C ASP A 665 24.84 21.94 -5.70
N VAL A 666 24.61 21.29 -4.56
CA VAL A 666 23.71 21.76 -3.50
C VAL A 666 24.49 22.28 -2.30
N ALA A 667 24.21 23.51 -1.88
CA ALA A 667 24.77 24.07 -0.65
C ALA A 667 24.13 23.44 0.59
N LEU A 668 24.93 22.80 1.47
CA LEU A 668 24.40 22.11 2.66
C LEU A 668 24.48 22.92 3.95
N ASN A 669 25.30 23.97 4.00
CA ASN A 669 25.41 24.84 5.17
C ASN A 669 25.68 26.30 4.79
N LYS A 670 25.60 27.21 5.75
CA LYS A 670 25.39 28.64 5.51
C LYS A 670 26.70 29.41 5.47
N ALA A 671 26.93 30.14 4.38
CA ALA A 671 28.02 31.11 4.27
C ALA A 671 27.86 32.25 5.30
N GLY A 672 28.97 32.67 5.91
CA GLY A 672 29.03 33.70 6.95
C GLY A 672 28.83 33.17 8.37
N ASP A 673 28.00 32.13 8.55
CA ASP A 673 27.73 31.51 9.85
C ASP A 673 28.61 30.28 10.07
N ASP A 674 28.59 29.32 9.14
CA ASP A 674 29.30 28.04 9.26
C ASP A 674 30.70 28.08 8.63
N PHE A 675 30.90 28.94 7.62
CA PHE A 675 32.18 29.14 6.95
C PHE A 675 32.34 30.56 6.34
N GLU A 676 33.58 30.98 6.10
CA GLU A 676 33.93 32.19 5.33
C GLU A 676 34.73 31.84 4.08
N GLY A 677 34.67 32.69 3.05
CA GLY A 677 35.20 32.40 1.73
C GLY A 677 34.32 31.38 0.99
N GLY A 678 34.92 30.57 0.13
CA GLY A 678 34.18 29.54 -0.59
C GLY A 678 33.34 30.06 -1.76
N GLY A 679 32.55 29.15 -2.33
CA GLY A 679 31.77 29.37 -3.54
C GLY A 679 32.33 28.61 -4.75
N VAL A 680 31.73 28.88 -5.91
CA VAL A 680 32.17 28.36 -7.21
C VAL A 680 32.43 29.53 -8.15
N ARG A 681 33.49 29.44 -8.96
CA ARG A 681 33.77 30.41 -10.02
C ARG A 681 33.80 29.72 -11.36
N TYR A 682 32.96 30.16 -12.28
CA TYR A 682 32.92 29.71 -13.67
C TYR A 682 33.90 30.55 -14.49
N VAL A 683 35.05 29.95 -14.80
CA VAL A 683 36.24 30.63 -15.32
C VAL A 683 35.97 31.32 -16.64
N ARG A 684 35.26 30.63 -17.56
CA ARG A 684 34.93 31.18 -18.90
C ARG A 684 34.08 32.45 -18.85
N TYR A 685 33.26 32.60 -17.81
CA TYR A 685 32.34 33.72 -17.67
C TYR A 685 32.83 34.77 -16.67
N ASN A 686 33.97 34.52 -16.01
CA ASN A 686 34.46 35.31 -14.88
C ASN A 686 33.35 35.62 -13.86
N CYS A 687 32.50 34.62 -13.59
CA CYS A 687 31.31 34.74 -12.78
C CYS A 687 31.44 33.82 -11.56
N SER A 688 31.03 34.30 -10.39
CA SER A 688 31.17 33.57 -9.13
C SER A 688 29.88 33.56 -8.34
N VAL A 689 29.59 32.40 -7.75
CA VAL A 689 28.46 32.19 -6.84
C VAL A 689 29.04 31.86 -5.47
N THR A 690 28.93 32.79 -4.52
CA THR A 690 29.60 32.69 -3.21
C THR A 690 28.63 32.60 -2.03
N ASN A 691 27.35 32.92 -2.24
CA ASN A 691 26.36 33.00 -1.16
C ASN A 691 25.06 32.26 -1.54
N SER A 692 25.19 30.99 -1.92
CA SER A 692 24.03 30.14 -2.20
C SER A 692 23.29 29.83 -0.89
N PRO A 693 21.96 29.98 -0.83
CA PRO A 693 21.18 29.62 0.34
C PRO A 693 21.28 28.12 0.66
N VAL A 694 21.16 27.76 1.93
CA VAL A 694 21.16 26.35 2.37
C VAL A 694 20.00 25.60 1.69
N GLY A 695 20.30 24.44 1.11
CA GLY A 695 19.34 23.57 0.44
C GLY A 695 19.07 23.93 -1.01
N TRP A 696 19.64 25.02 -1.52
CA TRP A 696 19.50 25.40 -2.92
C TRP A 696 20.52 24.67 -3.80
N ALA A 697 20.09 24.35 -5.01
CA ALA A 697 20.88 23.65 -6.01
C ALA A 697 21.32 24.61 -7.12
N LEU A 698 22.59 24.53 -7.50
CA LEU A 698 23.12 25.00 -8.77
C LEU A 698 23.08 23.86 -9.76
N MET A 699 22.58 24.12 -10.97
CA MET A 699 22.55 23.17 -12.07
C MET A 699 23.15 23.80 -13.32
N HIS A 700 24.21 23.20 -13.84
CA HIS A 700 24.98 23.72 -14.97
C HIS A 700 25.55 22.60 -15.84
N PRO A 701 25.88 22.86 -17.12
CA PRO A 701 26.61 21.90 -17.94
C PRO A 701 27.93 21.45 -17.29
N GLY A 702 28.28 20.17 -17.39
CA GLY A 702 29.50 19.63 -16.78
C GLY A 702 30.76 19.78 -17.62
N ARG A 703 30.61 19.74 -18.96
CA ARG A 703 31.72 19.75 -19.92
C ARG A 703 31.70 20.94 -20.87
N LEU A 704 32.85 21.16 -21.51
CA LEU A 704 33.13 22.12 -22.58
C LEU A 704 32.99 23.60 -22.16
N THR A 705 31.84 24.00 -21.63
CA THR A 705 31.48 25.40 -21.48
C THR A 705 31.59 25.93 -20.04
N HIS A 706 31.55 25.07 -19.03
CA HIS A 706 31.52 25.50 -17.62
C HIS A 706 32.74 24.98 -16.86
N MET A 707 33.93 25.31 -17.37
CA MET A 707 35.15 25.11 -16.58
C MET A 707 35.03 25.95 -15.31
N HIS A 708 35.12 25.32 -14.16
CA HIS A 708 34.87 25.98 -12.88
C HIS A 708 35.89 25.57 -11.82
N GLU A 709 36.03 26.41 -10.80
CA GLU A 709 36.89 26.21 -9.65
C GLU A 709 36.13 26.40 -8.34
N GLY A 710 36.47 25.60 -7.33
CA GLY A 710 35.96 25.77 -5.97
C GLY A 710 36.81 26.81 -5.25
N LEU A 711 36.21 27.95 -4.93
CA LEU A 711 36.93 29.06 -4.27
C LEU A 711 37.37 28.66 -2.85
N PRO A 712 38.50 29.20 -2.34
CA PRO A 712 39.03 28.80 -1.04
C PRO A 712 38.10 29.15 0.13
N THR A 713 37.76 28.15 0.94
CA THR A 713 37.19 28.33 2.28
C THR A 713 38.29 28.79 3.24
N THR A 714 38.14 29.99 3.80
CA THR A 714 39.17 30.65 4.64
C THR A 714 38.95 30.45 6.14
N ARG A 715 37.71 30.17 6.57
CA ARG A 715 37.36 29.86 7.96
C ARG A 715 36.18 28.90 8.00
N GLY A 716 36.10 28.06 9.05
CA GLY A 716 34.98 27.15 9.26
C GLY A 716 35.01 25.93 8.33
N VAL A 717 33.85 25.32 8.09
CA VAL A 717 33.71 24.11 7.27
C VAL A 717 32.58 24.30 6.28
N ARG A 718 32.84 24.11 4.98
CA ARG A 718 31.81 24.18 3.93
C ARG A 718 31.46 22.77 3.46
N TYR A 719 30.18 22.45 3.42
CA TYR A 719 29.67 21.19 2.85
C TYR A 719 28.85 21.48 1.60
N ILE A 720 29.08 20.69 0.56
CA ILE A 720 28.26 20.68 -0.66
C ILE A 720 27.94 19.24 -1.08
N LEU A 721 26.78 19.05 -1.69
CA LEU A 721 26.38 17.78 -2.29
C LEU A 721 26.45 17.91 -3.80
N VAL A 722 27.29 17.09 -4.43
CA VAL A 722 27.57 17.14 -5.85
C VAL A 722 27.10 15.85 -6.52
N SER A 723 26.50 15.98 -7.70
CA SER A 723 26.12 14.85 -8.54
C SER A 723 26.47 15.11 -10.00
N PHE A 724 27.24 14.20 -10.58
CA PHE A 724 27.57 14.20 -12.00
C PHE A 724 26.54 13.38 -12.76
N VAL A 725 25.60 14.10 -13.38
CA VAL A 725 24.45 13.48 -14.04
C VAL A 725 24.71 13.29 -15.53
N ASP A 726 24.29 12.13 -16.02
CA ASP A 726 24.41 11.65 -17.39
C ASP A 726 25.83 11.79 -17.95
N PRO A 727 26.82 11.08 -17.40
CA PRO A 727 28.18 11.07 -17.95
C PRO A 727 28.15 10.67 -19.44
N LEU A 728 28.75 11.51 -20.29
CA LEU A 728 28.67 11.50 -21.76
C LEU A 728 28.81 10.12 -22.44
N ILE A 729 29.57 9.19 -21.85
CA ILE A 729 29.74 7.82 -22.34
C ILE A 729 28.38 7.11 -22.48
N GLN A 730 27.44 7.29 -21.55
CA GLN A 730 26.13 6.66 -21.62
C GLN A 730 25.15 7.39 -22.55
N SER A 731 25.24 8.71 -22.70
CA SER A 731 24.41 9.46 -23.67
C SER A 731 24.74 9.06 -25.12
N VAL A 732 26.03 8.83 -25.40
CA VAL A 732 26.52 8.35 -26.70
C VAL A 732 26.10 6.90 -26.91
N LEU A 733 26.18 6.03 -25.89
CA LEU A 733 25.71 4.63 -25.97
C LEU A 733 24.18 4.53 -26.18
N SER A 734 23.40 5.40 -25.55
CA SER A 734 21.94 5.54 -25.76
C SER A 734 21.62 5.92 -27.21
N GLN A 735 22.33 6.90 -27.77
CA GLN A 735 22.19 7.26 -29.19
C GLN A 735 22.67 6.14 -30.12
N MET A 736 23.75 5.43 -29.77
CA MET A 736 24.30 4.30 -30.53
C MET A 736 23.39 3.06 -30.56
N SER A 737 22.54 2.86 -29.55
CA SER A 737 21.53 1.78 -29.54
C SER A 737 20.47 1.92 -30.65
N ARG A 738 20.32 3.14 -31.21
CA ARG A 738 19.44 3.45 -32.35
C ARG A 738 20.13 3.35 -33.72
N VAL A 739 21.44 3.03 -33.76
CA VAL A 739 22.28 3.05 -34.97
C VAL A 739 22.37 1.65 -35.61
N SER A 740 21.23 1.08 -35.99
CA SER A 740 21.20 -0.04 -36.96
C SER A 740 21.17 0.43 -38.42
N ASP A 741 20.96 1.73 -38.67
CA ASP A 741 20.59 2.26 -40.00
C ASP A 741 21.60 3.23 -40.65
N VAL A 742 22.86 3.29 -40.19
CA VAL A 742 23.89 4.16 -40.80
C VAL A 742 24.92 3.32 -41.60
N ASN A 743 25.10 3.64 -42.89
CA ASN A 743 26.06 2.99 -43.80
C ASN A 743 27.50 3.43 -43.49
N TYR A 744 28.17 2.72 -42.58
CA TYR A 744 29.63 2.83 -42.43
C TYR A 744 30.38 2.13 -43.58
N PRO A 745 31.62 2.54 -43.91
CA PRO A 745 32.51 1.77 -44.78
C PRO A 745 32.64 0.31 -44.29
N PHE A 746 32.75 -0.65 -45.22
CA PHE A 746 32.67 -2.10 -44.96
C PHE A 746 33.62 -2.59 -43.85
N GLU A 747 34.81 -2.00 -43.75
CA GLU A 747 35.83 -2.35 -42.76
C GLU A 747 35.52 -1.78 -41.37
N ALA A 748 35.05 -0.53 -41.27
CA ALA A 748 34.58 0.06 -40.02
C ALA A 748 33.40 -0.73 -39.42
N GLY A 749 32.41 -1.06 -40.26
CA GLY A 749 31.29 -1.90 -39.84
C GLY A 749 31.75 -3.30 -39.38
N ARG A 750 32.85 -3.82 -39.93
CA ARG A 750 33.46 -5.08 -39.46
C ARG A 750 34.13 -4.90 -38.10
N THR A 751 34.89 -3.82 -37.88
CA THR A 751 35.53 -3.49 -36.58
C THR A 751 34.50 -3.28 -35.47
N PHE A 752 33.41 -2.54 -35.72
CA PHE A 752 32.33 -2.36 -34.74
C PHE A 752 31.64 -3.69 -34.37
N ARG A 753 31.35 -4.54 -35.37
CA ARG A 753 30.79 -5.88 -35.12
C ARG A 753 31.75 -6.76 -34.33
N GLN A 754 33.05 -6.68 -34.60
CA GLN A 754 34.08 -7.43 -33.87
C GLN A 754 34.22 -6.97 -32.41
N ILE A 755 34.22 -5.66 -32.13
CA ILE A 755 34.30 -5.14 -30.75
C ILE A 755 33.01 -5.42 -29.97
N ARG A 756 31.85 -5.29 -30.62
CA ARG A 756 30.57 -5.66 -30.00
C ARG A 756 30.52 -7.16 -29.68
N ARG A 757 31.00 -8.01 -30.60
CA ARG A 757 31.13 -9.45 -30.36
C ARG A 757 32.12 -9.75 -29.23
N LEU A 758 33.17 -8.95 -29.03
CA LEU A 758 34.09 -9.08 -27.88
C LEU A 758 33.39 -8.77 -26.55
N ILE A 759 32.56 -7.72 -26.49
CA ILE A 759 31.78 -7.40 -25.30
C ILE A 759 30.77 -8.52 -25.01
N GLU A 760 30.06 -8.99 -26.04
CA GLU A 760 29.13 -10.12 -25.91
C GLU A 760 29.85 -11.41 -25.44
N LEU A 761 30.97 -11.78 -26.07
CA LEU A 761 31.77 -12.94 -25.67
C LEU A 761 32.28 -12.82 -24.22
N SER A 762 32.68 -11.62 -23.78
CA SER A 762 33.13 -11.41 -22.40
C SER A 762 31.98 -11.54 -21.38
N LYS A 763 30.76 -11.14 -21.77
CA LYS A 763 29.54 -11.32 -20.95
C LYS A 763 29.09 -12.78 -20.92
N GLU A 764 29.17 -13.48 -22.06
CA GLU A 764 28.98 -14.93 -22.16
C GLU A 764 29.98 -15.64 -21.21
N MET A 765 31.27 -15.31 -21.26
CA MET A 765 32.30 -15.86 -20.36
C MET A 765 32.06 -15.57 -18.87
N GLU A 766 31.61 -14.35 -18.53
CA GLU A 766 31.25 -14.01 -17.15
C GLU A 766 30.06 -14.84 -16.67
N SER A 767 29.01 -14.93 -17.49
CA SER A 767 27.81 -15.71 -17.20
C SER A 767 28.14 -17.19 -16.99
N ASP A 768 28.86 -17.80 -17.93
CA ASP A 768 29.22 -19.23 -17.88
C ASP A 768 30.08 -19.54 -16.66
N GLY A 769 31.05 -18.67 -16.35
CA GLY A 769 31.91 -18.86 -15.18
C GLY A 769 31.20 -18.60 -13.84
N LEU A 770 30.26 -17.65 -13.78
CA LEU A 770 29.41 -17.44 -12.60
C LEU A 770 28.45 -18.63 -12.39
N GLU A 771 27.93 -19.21 -13.48
CA GLU A 771 27.06 -20.40 -13.43
C GLU A 771 27.85 -21.63 -12.94
N GLN A 772 29.10 -21.81 -13.39
CA GLN A 772 29.99 -22.84 -12.85
C GLN A 772 30.36 -22.60 -11.38
N ILE A 773 30.63 -21.35 -10.98
CA ILE A 773 30.87 -20.98 -9.56
C ILE A 773 29.65 -21.29 -8.71
N ASP A 774 28.45 -20.99 -9.19
CA ASP A 774 27.20 -21.28 -8.50
C ASP A 774 26.92 -22.79 -8.44
N PHE A 775 27.22 -23.53 -9.50
CA PHE A 775 27.18 -24.99 -9.50
C PHE A 775 28.13 -25.59 -8.44
N LEU A 776 29.38 -25.10 -8.36
CA LEU A 776 30.36 -25.50 -7.34
C LEU A 776 29.91 -25.14 -5.91
N SER A 777 29.34 -23.93 -5.73
CA SER A 777 28.79 -23.49 -4.45
C SER A 777 27.65 -24.39 -4.01
N ASN A 778 26.73 -24.74 -4.91
CA ASN A 778 25.63 -25.66 -4.65
C ASN A 778 26.13 -27.07 -4.30
N LEU A 779 27.15 -27.60 -5.00
CA LEU A 779 27.75 -28.90 -4.70
C LEU A 779 28.40 -28.92 -3.30
N LEU A 780 29.05 -27.82 -2.90
CA LEU A 780 29.66 -27.65 -1.57
C LEU A 780 28.61 -27.46 -0.47
N MET A 781 27.51 -26.73 -0.71
CA MET A 781 26.39 -26.61 0.22
C MET A 781 25.66 -27.94 0.39
N GLN A 782 25.50 -28.72 -0.68
CA GLN A 782 24.98 -30.09 -0.61
C GLN A 782 25.83 -30.97 0.31
N ARG A 783 27.17 -30.91 0.21
CA ARG A 783 28.08 -31.60 1.13
C ARG A 783 27.91 -31.16 2.59
N GLN A 784 27.65 -29.88 2.85
CA GLN A 784 27.43 -29.35 4.21
C GLN A 784 26.07 -29.73 4.80
N SER A 785 25.08 -30.00 3.94
CA SER A 785 23.72 -30.40 4.32
C SER A 785 23.51 -31.91 4.52
N VAL A 786 24.49 -32.75 4.14
CA VAL A 786 24.44 -34.20 4.32
C VAL A 786 25.21 -34.57 5.60
N GLU A 787 24.54 -34.53 6.75
CA GLU A 787 24.94 -35.34 7.89
C GLU A 787 24.60 -36.82 7.56
N GLU A 788 25.62 -37.67 7.58
CA GLU A 788 25.52 -39.15 7.62
C GLU A 788 24.81 -39.88 6.46
N VAL A 789 25.29 -39.77 5.22
CA VAL A 789 25.00 -40.78 4.18
C VAL A 789 26.30 -41.28 3.54
N ASP A 790 26.46 -42.60 3.48
CA ASP A 790 27.60 -43.29 2.87
C ASP A 790 27.66 -43.00 1.36
N LEU A 791 28.71 -42.28 0.94
CA LEU A 791 28.90 -41.77 -0.43
C LEU A 791 29.81 -42.66 -1.28
N ALA A 792 30.06 -43.91 -0.86
CA ALA A 792 31.00 -44.84 -1.50
C ALA A 792 30.77 -45.05 -3.01
N ASP A 793 29.53 -44.90 -3.49
CA ASP A 793 29.16 -45.08 -4.91
C ASP A 793 28.86 -43.76 -5.67
N SER A 794 29.09 -42.59 -5.05
CA SER A 794 28.83 -41.29 -5.69
C SER A 794 30.03 -40.80 -6.52
N ARG A 795 29.77 -39.99 -7.57
CA ARG A 795 30.83 -39.32 -8.36
C ARG A 795 31.78 -38.45 -7.50
N LEU A 796 31.36 -38.08 -6.30
CA LEU A 796 32.17 -37.33 -5.32
C LEU A 796 33.30 -38.16 -4.69
N ALA A 797 33.22 -39.50 -4.71
CA ALA A 797 34.26 -40.37 -4.14
C ALA A 797 35.57 -40.40 -4.98
N SER A 798 35.48 -40.04 -6.26
CA SER A 798 36.61 -39.98 -7.22
C SER A 798 37.22 -38.58 -7.39
N LEU A 799 37.06 -37.70 -6.39
CA LEU A 799 37.37 -36.27 -6.46
C LEU A 799 38.76 -35.87 -7.03
N PRO A 800 39.86 -36.61 -6.78
CA PRO A 800 41.17 -36.25 -7.36
C PRO A 800 41.25 -36.42 -8.88
N GLU A 801 40.55 -37.41 -9.44
CA GLU A 801 40.47 -37.64 -10.89
C GLU A 801 39.51 -36.64 -11.56
N PHE A 802 38.42 -36.29 -10.87
CA PHE A 802 37.52 -35.20 -11.27
C PHE A 802 38.23 -33.84 -11.27
N GLN A 803 39.07 -33.56 -10.26
CA GLN A 803 39.90 -32.35 -10.16
C GLN A 803 40.86 -32.24 -11.35
N THR A 804 41.52 -33.34 -11.72
CA THR A 804 42.50 -33.32 -12.82
C THR A 804 41.82 -33.17 -14.19
N THR A 805 40.66 -33.80 -14.38
CA THR A 805 39.89 -33.73 -15.63
C THR A 805 39.22 -32.36 -15.80
N LEU A 806 38.63 -31.81 -14.74
CA LEU A 806 38.00 -30.49 -14.73
C LEU A 806 39.02 -29.36 -14.95
N MET A 807 40.22 -29.48 -14.35
CA MET A 807 41.32 -28.54 -14.60
C MET A 807 41.79 -28.59 -16.05
N ALA A 808 41.86 -29.77 -16.67
CA ALA A 808 42.25 -29.90 -18.07
C ALA A 808 41.19 -29.33 -19.02
N GLU A 809 39.90 -29.50 -18.73
CA GLU A 809 38.81 -28.94 -19.54
C GLU A 809 38.76 -27.39 -19.43
N ILE A 810 38.87 -26.84 -18.22
CA ILE A 810 38.90 -25.39 -18.00
C ILE A 810 40.15 -24.74 -18.61
N ASP A 811 41.33 -25.32 -18.44
CA ASP A 811 42.58 -24.78 -19.00
C ASP A 811 42.57 -24.84 -20.54
N MET A 812 41.94 -25.86 -21.13
CA MET A 812 41.80 -26.00 -22.59
C MET A 812 40.78 -25.02 -23.18
N GLU A 813 39.66 -24.74 -22.49
CA GLU A 813 38.69 -23.71 -22.91
C GLU A 813 39.25 -22.30 -22.77
N VAL A 814 39.90 -21.97 -21.64
CA VAL A 814 40.54 -20.67 -21.41
C VAL A 814 41.66 -20.42 -22.43
N THR A 815 42.46 -21.44 -22.76
CA THR A 815 43.55 -21.32 -23.76
C THR A 815 43.01 -21.16 -25.19
N SER A 816 41.93 -21.86 -25.55
CA SER A 816 41.26 -21.74 -26.85
C SER A 816 40.65 -20.34 -27.06
N VAL A 817 40.06 -19.78 -26.01
CA VAL A 817 39.48 -18.43 -26.01
C VAL A 817 40.58 -17.36 -26.08
N PHE A 818 41.70 -17.56 -25.37
CA PHE A 818 42.88 -16.68 -25.42
C PHE A 818 43.50 -16.61 -26.83
N GLY A 819 43.59 -17.74 -27.53
CA GLY A 819 44.07 -17.79 -28.91
C GLY A 819 43.23 -16.92 -29.86
N LYS A 820 41.90 -16.99 -29.75
CA LYS A 820 40.98 -16.20 -30.60
C LYS A 820 41.02 -14.70 -30.28
N LEU A 821 41.18 -14.33 -29.01
CA LEU A 821 41.26 -12.94 -28.58
C LEU A 821 42.54 -12.27 -29.08
N ILE A 822 43.68 -12.98 -29.02
CA ILE A 822 44.96 -12.52 -29.57
C ILE A 822 44.89 -12.33 -31.08
N GLU A 823 44.33 -13.29 -31.81
CA GLU A 823 44.18 -13.20 -33.28
C GLU A 823 43.35 -11.97 -33.69
N MET A 824 42.30 -11.64 -32.95
CA MET A 824 41.46 -10.47 -33.21
C MET A 824 42.12 -9.13 -32.83
N VAL A 825 42.94 -9.09 -31.77
CA VAL A 825 43.70 -7.87 -31.45
C VAL A 825 44.80 -7.62 -32.47
N ILE A 826 45.49 -8.66 -32.93
CA ILE A 826 46.46 -8.57 -34.03
C ILE A 826 45.78 -8.05 -35.30
N HIS A 827 44.55 -8.50 -35.59
CA HIS A 827 43.77 -7.99 -36.71
C HIS A 827 43.44 -6.48 -36.57
N CYS A 828 43.06 -6.01 -35.38
CA CYS A 828 42.80 -4.59 -35.14
C CYS A 828 44.07 -3.73 -35.28
N GLN A 829 45.23 -4.24 -34.83
CA GLN A 829 46.53 -3.59 -35.01
C GLN A 829 46.90 -3.48 -36.50
N ASN A 830 46.62 -4.52 -37.29
CA ASN A 830 46.86 -4.52 -38.73
C ASN A 830 45.98 -3.50 -39.48
N VAL A 831 44.69 -3.37 -39.10
CA VAL A 831 43.80 -2.34 -39.68
C VAL A 831 44.30 -0.92 -39.36
N CYS A 832 44.80 -0.70 -38.14
CA CYS A 832 45.41 0.58 -37.76
C CYS A 832 46.67 0.87 -38.59
N ALA A 833 47.52 -0.15 -38.82
CA ALA A 833 48.72 -0.03 -39.64
C ALA A 833 48.43 0.17 -41.15
N GLU A 834 47.34 -0.38 -41.66
CA GLU A 834 46.89 -0.14 -43.05
C GLU A 834 46.35 1.29 -43.23
N LEU A 835 45.56 1.79 -42.27
CA LEU A 835 45.12 3.19 -42.24
C LEU A 835 46.32 4.16 -42.17
N GLU A 836 47.34 3.82 -41.39
CA GLU A 836 48.60 4.56 -41.30
C GLU A 836 49.36 4.59 -42.64
N LYS A 837 49.31 3.48 -43.39
CA LYS A 837 49.96 3.34 -44.71
C LYS A 837 49.24 4.11 -45.80
N ASP A 838 47.90 4.12 -45.81
CA ASP A 838 47.09 4.87 -46.78
C ASP A 838 47.23 6.39 -46.58
N LEU A 839 47.34 6.84 -45.33
CA LEU A 839 47.65 8.24 -44.98
C LEU A 839 49.07 8.66 -45.40
N ASN A 840 50.03 7.72 -45.43
CA ASN A 840 51.44 7.98 -45.78
C ASN A 840 51.78 7.81 -47.27
N THR A 841 50.95 7.10 -48.07
CA THR A 841 51.23 6.81 -49.49
C THR A 841 50.53 7.73 -50.49
N SER A 842 49.67 8.63 -50.02
CA SER A 842 49.03 9.64 -50.86
C SER A 842 50.07 10.69 -51.28
N ASN A 843 50.43 10.72 -52.56
CA ASN A 843 51.39 11.67 -53.13
C ASN A 843 50.79 13.10 -53.15
N TRP A 844 51.01 13.87 -52.09
CA TRP A 844 50.52 15.24 -51.94
C TRP A 844 51.36 16.21 -52.79
N HIS A 845 50.87 16.61 -53.96
CA HIS A 845 51.64 17.37 -54.96
C HIS A 845 51.38 18.89 -54.98
N SER A 846 50.76 19.48 -53.95
CA SER A 846 50.58 20.95 -53.87
C SER A 846 50.76 21.54 -52.47
N GLU A 847 51.20 22.81 -52.40
CA GLU A 847 51.45 23.57 -51.16
C GLU A 847 50.22 23.64 -50.23
N LYS A 848 49.01 23.68 -50.81
CA LYS A 848 47.74 23.59 -50.04
C LYS A 848 47.49 22.23 -49.42
N GLN A 849 48.00 21.14 -50.00
CA GLN A 849 47.84 19.79 -49.45
C GLN A 849 48.83 19.50 -48.31
N VAL A 850 50.03 20.10 -48.32
CA VAL A 850 51.01 20.00 -47.21
C VAL A 850 50.49 20.72 -45.96
N GLU A 851 49.87 21.90 -46.10
CA GLU A 851 49.25 22.65 -45.00
C GLU A 851 47.99 21.94 -44.45
N LYS A 852 47.24 21.23 -45.33
CA LYS A 852 46.10 20.37 -44.95
C LYS A 852 46.56 19.08 -44.24
N SER A 853 47.66 18.46 -44.68
CA SER A 853 48.35 17.34 -44.01
C SER A 853 48.82 17.74 -42.61
N SER A 854 49.36 18.95 -42.47
CA SER A 854 49.82 19.49 -41.17
C SER A 854 48.67 19.64 -40.17
N ARG A 855 47.48 20.03 -40.64
CA ARG A 855 46.23 20.15 -39.85
C ARG A 855 45.55 18.82 -39.56
N LEU A 856 45.66 17.84 -40.46
CA LEU A 856 45.18 16.46 -40.25
C LEU A 856 46.08 15.69 -39.29
N ALA A 857 47.40 15.90 -39.34
CA ALA A 857 48.38 15.21 -38.51
C ALA A 857 48.33 15.61 -37.02
N THR A 858 47.79 16.78 -36.66
CA THR A 858 47.85 17.29 -35.27
C THR A 858 46.84 16.65 -34.31
N PRO A 859 45.59 16.29 -34.71
CA PRO A 859 44.65 15.56 -33.84
C PRO A 859 44.57 14.04 -34.10
N PHE A 860 44.97 13.55 -35.29
CA PHE A 860 44.82 12.13 -35.65
C PHE A 860 45.93 11.23 -35.07
N TRP A 861 47.19 11.65 -35.12
CA TRP A 861 48.31 10.84 -34.62
C TRP A 861 48.22 10.53 -33.11
N PRO A 862 47.89 11.50 -32.23
CA PRO A 862 47.66 11.21 -30.82
C PRO A 862 46.50 10.24 -30.58
N ALA A 863 45.46 10.28 -31.42
CA ALA A 863 44.31 9.38 -31.30
C ALA A 863 44.64 7.96 -31.76
N VAL A 864 45.45 7.79 -32.82
CA VAL A 864 45.93 6.49 -33.30
C VAL A 864 46.93 5.88 -32.32
N ASP A 865 47.90 6.66 -31.82
CA ASP A 865 48.84 6.23 -30.77
C ASP A 865 48.10 5.83 -29.49
N GLN A 866 47.09 6.60 -29.10
CA GLN A 866 46.28 6.33 -27.92
C GLN A 866 45.36 5.11 -28.09
N LEU A 867 44.85 4.85 -29.30
CA LEU A 867 44.15 3.62 -29.63
C LEU A 867 45.07 2.40 -29.58
N GLN A 868 46.28 2.49 -30.14
CA GLN A 868 47.26 1.41 -30.08
C GLN A 868 47.70 1.14 -28.64
N MET A 869 47.86 2.19 -27.83
CA MET A 869 48.12 2.11 -26.41
C MET A 869 46.96 1.45 -25.65
N TRP A 870 45.71 1.85 -25.89
CA TRP A 870 44.53 1.24 -25.24
C TRP A 870 44.30 -0.20 -25.66
N ALA A 871 44.54 -0.55 -26.93
CA ALA A 871 44.48 -1.94 -27.40
C ALA A 871 45.55 -2.78 -26.69
N SER A 872 46.76 -2.25 -26.53
CA SER A 872 47.86 -2.90 -25.81
C SER A 872 47.58 -2.99 -24.30
N GLU A 873 46.97 -1.97 -23.70
CA GLU A 873 46.51 -1.96 -22.30
C GLU A 873 45.42 -3.02 -22.07
N ILE A 874 44.43 -3.14 -22.97
CA ILE A 874 43.40 -4.19 -22.87
C ILE A 874 44.07 -5.56 -22.89
N VAL A 875 45.02 -5.81 -23.79
CA VAL A 875 45.73 -7.10 -23.85
C VAL A 875 46.50 -7.37 -22.56
N VAL A 876 47.32 -6.41 -22.11
CA VAL A 876 48.16 -6.58 -20.92
C VAL A 876 47.30 -6.74 -19.66
N MET A 877 46.30 -5.88 -19.48
CA MET A 877 45.47 -5.86 -18.29
C MET A 877 44.47 -7.00 -18.24
N TYR A 878 43.88 -7.40 -19.38
CA TYR A 878 42.99 -8.55 -19.42
C TYR A 878 43.78 -9.85 -19.23
N SER A 879 45.01 -9.94 -19.75
CA SER A 879 45.92 -11.05 -19.44
C SER A 879 46.29 -11.10 -17.96
N ALA A 880 46.51 -9.95 -17.31
CA ALA A 880 46.79 -9.87 -15.88
C ALA A 880 45.55 -10.19 -15.02
N ASP A 881 44.36 -9.75 -15.42
CA ASP A 881 43.10 -10.09 -14.75
C ASP A 881 42.81 -11.59 -14.85
N LEU A 882 43.08 -12.20 -16.02
CA LEU A 882 42.97 -13.64 -16.20
C LEU A 882 44.01 -14.43 -15.39
N GLN A 883 45.25 -13.94 -15.28
CA GLN A 883 46.24 -14.54 -14.37
C GLN A 883 45.84 -14.40 -12.90
N ARG A 884 45.21 -13.27 -12.51
CA ARG A 884 44.63 -13.10 -11.18
C ARG A 884 43.47 -14.06 -10.96
N ARG A 885 42.51 -14.20 -11.89
CA ARG A 885 41.40 -15.15 -11.80
C ARG A 885 41.90 -16.60 -11.71
N LYS A 886 42.96 -16.95 -12.45
CA LYS A 886 43.65 -18.25 -12.36
C LYS A 886 44.27 -18.44 -10.97
N SER A 887 44.95 -17.42 -10.44
CA SER A 887 45.50 -17.45 -9.07
C SER A 887 44.42 -17.50 -7.98
N ASP A 888 43.27 -16.83 -8.15
CA ASP A 888 42.15 -16.85 -7.22
C ASP A 888 41.48 -18.24 -7.18
N LEU A 889 41.41 -18.92 -8.34
CA LEU A 889 41.01 -20.32 -8.44
C LEU A 889 42.01 -21.27 -7.80
N ASP A 890 43.31 -21.03 -7.92
CA ASP A 890 44.36 -21.85 -7.26
C ASP A 890 44.27 -21.76 -5.72
N VAL A 891 43.79 -20.63 -5.17
CA VAL A 891 43.64 -20.39 -3.72
C VAL A 891 42.44 -21.11 -3.10
N LEU A 892 41.46 -21.55 -3.90
CA LEU A 892 40.24 -22.21 -3.43
C LEU A 892 40.49 -23.57 -2.73
N PHE A 893 41.67 -24.19 -2.86
CA PHE A 893 41.91 -25.54 -2.33
C PHE A 893 43.20 -25.73 -1.52
N VAL A 894 43.77 -24.66 -0.96
CA VAL A 894 44.92 -24.76 -0.02
C VAL A 894 44.49 -24.87 1.45
N ASP A 895 43.24 -24.52 1.81
CA ASP A 895 42.81 -24.53 3.21
C ASP A 895 41.33 -24.92 3.37
N THR A 896 41.07 -25.98 4.15
CA THR A 896 39.80 -26.73 4.18
C THR A 896 38.71 -26.12 5.07
N LEU A 897 38.96 -25.00 5.74
CA LEU A 897 38.06 -24.49 6.78
C LEU A 897 37.20 -23.27 6.41
N THR A 898 37.25 -22.75 5.17
CA THR A 898 36.30 -21.69 4.77
C THR A 898 35.97 -21.63 3.26
N PRO A 899 35.38 -22.69 2.65
CA PRO A 899 35.10 -22.70 1.21
C PRO A 899 34.00 -21.71 0.78
N LEU A 900 32.93 -21.56 1.57
CA LEU A 900 31.74 -20.78 1.18
C LEU A 900 31.99 -19.26 1.20
N THR A 901 32.71 -18.77 2.21
CA THR A 901 33.08 -17.35 2.33
C THR A 901 34.04 -16.95 1.22
N LYS A 902 35.01 -17.83 0.88
CA LYS A 902 35.90 -17.62 -0.28
C LYS A 902 35.14 -17.71 -1.61
N MET A 903 34.19 -18.63 -1.76
CA MET A 903 33.32 -18.72 -2.96
C MET A 903 32.48 -17.45 -3.17
N THR A 904 31.96 -16.85 -2.09
CA THR A 904 31.20 -15.58 -2.16
C THR A 904 32.10 -14.43 -2.62
N GLN A 905 33.35 -14.40 -2.16
CA GLN A 905 34.35 -13.42 -2.55
C GLN A 905 34.85 -13.64 -4.00
N LEU A 906 35.04 -14.90 -4.41
CA LEU A 906 35.33 -15.25 -5.81
C LEU A 906 34.19 -14.87 -6.74
N LYS A 907 32.92 -15.08 -6.34
CA LYS A 907 31.75 -14.67 -7.12
C LYS A 907 31.71 -13.15 -7.33
N GLN A 908 32.16 -12.36 -6.34
CA GLN A 908 32.32 -10.91 -6.49
C GLN A 908 33.49 -10.55 -7.40
N ASN A 909 34.62 -11.27 -7.32
CA ASN A 909 35.81 -11.04 -8.14
C ASN A 909 35.68 -11.55 -9.59
N TRP A 910 34.77 -12.50 -9.87
CA TRP A 910 34.56 -13.09 -11.20
C TRP A 910 33.76 -12.18 -12.13
N LYS A 911 33.04 -11.20 -11.58
CA LYS A 911 32.30 -10.23 -12.39
C LYS A 911 33.24 -9.47 -13.31
N GLN A 912 32.79 -9.17 -14.52
CA GLN A 912 33.58 -8.38 -15.45
C GLN A 912 33.85 -7.00 -14.82
N SER A 913 35.10 -6.53 -14.91
CA SER A 913 35.38 -5.17 -14.47
C SER A 913 34.67 -4.19 -15.42
N ALA A 914 33.90 -3.24 -14.85
CA ALA A 914 33.26 -2.17 -15.61
C ALA A 914 34.24 -1.42 -16.53
N TRP A 915 35.53 -1.46 -16.17
CA TRP A 915 36.64 -0.92 -16.93
C TRP A 915 36.84 -1.58 -18.31
N PHE A 916 36.70 -2.91 -18.46
CA PHE A 916 36.91 -3.58 -19.76
C PHE A 916 35.84 -3.15 -20.76
N GLU A 917 34.57 -3.20 -20.34
CA GLU A 917 33.45 -2.74 -21.16
C GLU A 917 33.60 -1.24 -21.46
N GLN A 918 33.99 -0.43 -20.48
CA GLN A 918 34.28 0.99 -20.66
C GLN A 918 35.40 1.24 -21.68
N LYS A 919 36.50 0.47 -21.65
CA LYS A 919 37.62 0.60 -22.59
C LYS A 919 37.28 0.12 -24.00
N CYS A 920 36.56 -1.00 -24.15
CA CYS A 920 36.02 -1.42 -25.45
C CYS A 920 35.08 -0.37 -26.04
N ASN A 921 34.22 0.24 -25.20
CA ASN A 921 33.35 1.34 -25.59
C ASN A 921 34.14 2.61 -25.95
N HIS A 922 35.22 2.93 -25.24
CA HIS A 922 36.12 4.03 -25.61
C HIS A 922 36.79 3.81 -26.97
N ILE A 923 37.26 2.59 -27.27
CA ILE A 923 37.81 2.25 -28.58
C ILE A 923 36.76 2.42 -29.67
N MET A 924 35.52 1.94 -29.46
CA MET A 924 34.42 2.14 -30.42
C MET A 924 34.12 3.63 -30.65
N ALA A 925 34.07 4.43 -29.59
CA ALA A 925 33.81 5.87 -29.69
C ALA A 925 34.93 6.61 -30.44
N CYS A 926 36.19 6.25 -30.21
CA CYS A 926 37.34 6.85 -30.90
C CYS A 926 37.43 6.41 -32.37
N VAL A 927 37.17 5.13 -32.68
CA VAL A 927 37.08 4.66 -34.08
C VAL A 927 35.94 5.39 -34.81
N HIS A 928 34.78 5.56 -34.18
CA HIS A 928 33.65 6.33 -34.72
C HIS A 928 34.03 7.80 -35.01
N TYR A 929 34.74 8.45 -34.08
CA TYR A 929 35.23 9.81 -34.24
C TYR A 929 36.23 9.94 -35.40
N LEU A 930 37.17 8.98 -35.53
CA LEU A 930 38.14 8.96 -36.64
C LEU A 930 37.48 8.76 -38.01
N ILE A 931 36.42 7.96 -38.07
CA ILE A 931 35.63 7.71 -39.30
C ILE A 931 34.80 8.93 -39.69
N ASN A 932 34.14 9.60 -38.74
CA ASN A 932 33.36 10.81 -39.06
C ASN A 932 34.28 11.98 -39.45
N GLY A 933 35.45 12.11 -38.81
CA GLY A 933 36.47 13.08 -39.22
C GLY A 933 37.06 12.83 -40.61
N THR A 934 36.98 11.60 -41.14
CA THR A 934 37.36 11.26 -42.52
C THR A 934 36.18 11.39 -43.50
N LEU A 935 34.95 11.03 -43.14
CA LEU A 935 33.75 11.16 -43.97
C LEU A 935 33.36 12.62 -44.26
N ASP A 936 33.48 13.52 -43.29
CA ASP A 936 33.25 14.97 -43.50
C ASP A 936 34.25 15.58 -44.52
N SER A 937 35.34 14.88 -44.84
CA SER A 937 36.34 15.31 -45.84
C SER A 937 36.13 14.75 -47.24
N PHE A 938 35.28 13.73 -47.40
CA PHE A 938 34.90 13.14 -48.70
C PHE A 938 33.64 13.75 -49.32
N ILE A 939 32.90 14.58 -48.55
CA ILE A 939 31.67 15.23 -49.01
C ILE A 939 31.94 16.61 -49.64
N ASP A 940 33.18 17.11 -49.56
CA ASP A 940 33.65 18.37 -50.18
C ASP A 940 34.70 18.15 -51.31
N GLU A 941 34.70 16.96 -51.94
CA GLU A 941 35.21 16.71 -53.31
C GLU A 941 34.03 16.47 -54.25
#